data_AF-A0A2S5R067-F1
#
_entry.id   AF-A0A2S5R067-F1
#
_cell.length_a   1.000
_cell.length_b   1.000
_cell.length_c   1.000
_cell.angle_alpha   90.00
_cell.angle_beta   90.00
_cell.angle_gamma   90.00
#
_symmetry.space_group_name_H-M   'P 1'
#
loop_
_entity.id
_entity.type
_entity.pdbx_description
1 polymer ?
#
loop_
_entity_poly.entity_id
_entity_poly.type
_entity_poly.pdbx_seq_one_letter_code
_entity_poly.pdbx_strand_id
1 'polypeptide(L)'
;MFNLNTIPKELAFLNDLNGDKNDEYRSSQWLTTTFDSEIWKFDFGTTHQLVVDFQVKLDDGSFLTDHSNFALLDIFKCWICIQTHFDVTGTVIQSASTANATIRRVLSLIDYLLINSEYFQLSKFGLTNLTENDIIHLLTKLASSREITTSIYEWPAQLSDFLRNELASTETQILDEVIQKNPFIALDIPDEEDRMLSLTESEIVYSRAYLWNIGFYRPHFRDARGIETFRYGPNTKKLADKIYSDTLRGYTQKPQPYELLLEPTYRSTQECARAPVRHKSEDILAEREWHKYRKTLRTLGQLAEIGVNVPLFALSQTKSLYTQENFLLQTSKRFRTLPHNIVLYALRNAIEFALDYGDDLIKSAEAVIEASRKSNTSCVTFTNNNDVKDFLTPKIREMGVKFWHLSSNIKSEKTATYQFKKNTSPTNIFNRLRNNEGLYDLIRVLYGAIQISLGALMARRQGELIDLISGEVLDVEKSNLVFFNRKSGFGDMRSKEARPIPPVLVNLVEMLEQFHRRLVTIGVSTKKAQLFSYPDLNSGNPIMLNSPQYNASIDIFCDYFEMPLNENGERYYIRQHQLRRFFAMMFFWGGSFGGMDALRWFLGHTDIEHLYHYITESTPGYILQAAKANFGSELIRTHPDEAPKLADILERHFGTRDFSVLDSNELDEYIEELIIEGCVEIEPIFFEVPDGKAYRIAVKVLERTQGHFSE
;
A
#
# COMPACT_ATOMS: atom_id res chain seq x y z
N MET A 1 -23.39 43.61 28.69
CA MET A 1 -22.58 42.74 29.57
C MET A 1 -23.41 41.50 29.91
N PHE A 2 -23.24 40.42 29.16
CA PHE A 2 -23.77 39.11 29.55
C PHE A 2 -22.63 38.32 30.20
N ASN A 3 -22.89 37.78 31.39
CA ASN A 3 -21.91 37.12 32.24
C ASN A 3 -21.67 35.70 31.71
N LEU A 4 -20.48 35.42 31.18
CA LEU A 4 -20.12 34.23 30.38
C LEU A 4 -19.80 32.96 31.20
N ASN A 5 -20.13 32.91 32.49
CA ASN A 5 -19.49 31.93 33.38
C ASN A 5 -20.21 30.59 33.64
N THR A 6 -21.25 30.23 32.91
CA THR A 6 -21.79 28.85 32.97
C THR A 6 -22.50 28.46 31.68
N ILE A 7 -21.73 28.05 30.68
CA ILE A 7 -22.28 27.33 29.51
C ILE A 7 -22.58 25.87 29.96
N PRO A 8 -23.77 25.32 29.68
CA PRO A 8 -24.12 23.92 29.98
C PRO A 8 -23.11 22.93 29.37
N LYS A 9 -22.90 21.77 30.01
CA LYS A 9 -21.93 20.74 29.55
C LYS A 9 -22.19 20.29 28.11
N GLU A 10 -23.46 20.28 27.70
CA GLU A 10 -23.90 19.91 26.35
C GLU A 10 -23.50 20.93 25.28
N LEU A 11 -23.18 22.16 25.69
CA LEU A 11 -22.77 23.28 24.82
C LEU A 11 -21.28 23.65 25.02
N ALA A 12 -20.51 22.82 25.73
CA ALA A 12 -19.10 23.08 26.00
C ALA A 12 -18.25 23.19 24.72
N PHE A 13 -18.65 22.53 23.62
CA PHE A 13 -18.00 22.65 22.31
C PHE A 13 -18.06 24.07 21.71
N LEU A 14 -18.97 24.93 22.19
CA LEU A 14 -19.02 26.34 21.78
C LEU A 14 -17.86 27.16 22.36
N ASN A 15 -17.18 26.68 23.42
CA ASN A 15 -15.93 27.29 23.86
C ASN A 15 -14.80 27.07 22.85
N ASP A 16 -14.77 25.93 22.16
CA ASP A 16 -13.79 25.65 21.09
C ASP A 16 -14.05 26.49 19.82
N LEU A 17 -15.23 27.11 19.70
CA LEU A 17 -15.55 28.05 18.61
C LEU A 17 -15.20 29.52 18.95
N ASN A 18 -14.94 29.81 20.23
CA ASN A 18 -14.61 31.14 20.76
C ASN A 18 -13.22 31.18 21.42
N GLY A 19 -12.41 30.14 21.26
CA GLY A 19 -11.05 30.09 21.79
C GLY A 19 -10.13 31.09 21.10
N ASP A 20 -9.04 31.47 21.78
CA ASP A 20 -8.00 32.27 21.16
C ASP A 20 -7.26 31.39 20.14
N LYS A 21 -7.54 31.61 18.85
CA LYS A 21 -6.87 30.92 17.74
C LYS A 21 -5.34 30.97 17.86
N ASN A 22 -4.80 32.02 18.47
CA ASN A 22 -3.38 32.18 18.72
C ASN A 22 -2.83 31.08 19.65
N ASP A 23 -3.58 30.73 20.70
CA ASP A 23 -3.22 29.66 21.63
C ASP A 23 -3.50 28.27 21.00
N GLU A 24 -4.62 28.14 20.30
CA GLU A 24 -5.02 26.88 19.67
C GLU A 24 -4.00 26.41 18.62
N TYR A 25 -3.50 27.33 17.78
CA TYR A 25 -2.48 27.04 16.76
C TYR A 25 -1.10 26.73 17.36
N ARG A 26 -0.91 26.88 18.67
CA ARG A 26 0.32 26.51 19.41
C ARG A 26 0.15 25.27 20.27
N SER A 27 -0.96 24.54 20.10
CA SER A 27 -1.24 23.31 20.84
C SER A 27 -1.60 22.16 19.91
N SER A 28 -1.29 20.93 20.31
CA SER A 28 -1.65 19.72 19.57
C SER A 28 -1.62 18.50 20.48
N GLN A 29 -2.61 17.60 20.35
CA GLN A 29 -2.74 16.42 21.22
C GLN A 29 -1.58 15.43 21.11
N TRP A 30 -0.92 15.37 19.95
CA TRP A 30 0.21 14.47 19.68
C TRP A 30 1.57 15.07 20.11
N LEU A 31 1.61 16.34 20.54
CA LEU A 31 2.85 16.99 20.96
C LEU A 31 3.06 16.76 22.46
N THR A 32 4.13 16.04 22.82
CA THR A 32 4.41 15.66 24.23
C THR A 32 5.30 16.65 24.96
N THR A 33 5.98 17.52 24.22
CA THR A 33 6.84 18.60 24.72
C THR A 33 6.10 19.94 24.67
N THR A 34 6.59 20.96 25.39
CA THR A 34 6.04 22.31 25.30
C THR A 34 6.30 22.93 23.93
N PHE A 35 5.42 23.82 23.48
CA PHE A 35 5.53 24.52 22.19
C PHE A 35 6.89 25.24 22.06
N ASP A 36 7.34 25.94 23.11
CA ASP A 36 8.58 26.71 23.08
C ASP A 36 9.86 25.85 23.09
N SER A 37 9.77 24.55 23.37
CA SER A 37 10.93 23.65 23.39
C SER A 37 11.69 23.66 22.06
N GLU A 38 13.02 23.67 22.12
CA GLU A 38 13.90 23.57 20.95
C GLU A 38 13.85 22.18 20.30
N ILE A 39 13.49 21.16 21.07
CA ILE A 39 13.31 19.79 20.60
C ILE A 39 11.87 19.36 20.85
N TRP A 40 11.18 18.96 19.78
CA TRP A 40 9.82 18.44 19.83
C TRP A 40 9.79 16.92 19.75
N LYS A 41 8.96 16.32 20.61
CA LYS A 41 8.67 14.88 20.60
C LYS A 41 7.20 14.63 20.33
N PHE A 42 6.92 13.78 19.35
CA PHE A 42 5.58 13.50 18.86
C PHE A 42 5.18 12.08 19.28
N ASP A 43 3.99 11.93 19.83
CA ASP A 43 3.37 10.64 20.14
C ASP A 43 2.11 10.42 19.30
N PHE A 44 2.18 9.42 18.43
CA PHE A 44 1.07 8.96 17.58
C PHE A 44 0.64 7.52 17.95
N GLY A 45 0.94 7.06 19.17
CA GLY A 45 0.64 5.69 19.60
C GLY A 45 1.54 4.62 18.95
N THR A 46 2.68 5.02 18.39
CA THR A 46 3.66 4.12 17.77
C THR A 46 4.85 3.88 18.70
N THR A 47 5.47 2.69 18.61
CA THR A 47 6.64 2.32 19.43
C THR A 47 7.86 3.23 19.23
N HIS A 48 7.91 3.97 18.11
CA HIS A 48 8.95 4.95 17.82
C HIS A 48 8.35 6.35 17.81
N GLN A 49 8.87 7.24 18.65
CA GLN A 49 8.50 8.65 18.66
C GLN A 49 9.23 9.38 17.52
N LEU A 50 8.50 10.22 16.78
CA LEU A 50 9.12 11.19 15.88
C LEU A 50 9.74 12.29 16.75
N VAL A 51 10.93 12.75 16.38
CA VAL A 51 11.65 13.83 17.05
C VAL A 51 12.05 14.86 16.00
N VAL A 52 11.83 16.13 16.31
CA VAL A 52 12.25 17.28 15.49
C VAL A 52 13.11 18.17 16.37
N ASP A 53 14.31 18.49 15.88
CA ASP A 53 15.24 19.42 16.51
C ASP A 53 15.24 20.71 15.69
N PHE A 54 14.92 21.83 16.33
CA PHE A 54 14.89 23.15 15.68
C PHE A 54 16.25 23.85 15.71
N GLN A 55 17.30 23.28 16.31
CA GLN A 55 18.67 23.82 16.28
C GLN A 55 19.35 23.63 14.90
N VAL A 56 18.68 24.07 13.84
CA VAL A 56 19.19 24.05 12.46
C VAL A 56 19.85 25.38 12.11
N LYS A 57 20.93 25.36 11.34
CA LYS A 57 21.58 26.60 10.89
C LYS A 57 20.88 27.20 9.69
N LEU A 58 20.86 28.53 9.62
CA LEU A 58 20.39 29.31 8.48
C LEU A 58 21.56 29.80 7.61
N ASP A 59 21.23 30.54 6.56
CA ASP A 59 22.16 31.04 5.54
C ASP A 59 23.26 31.99 6.07
N ASP A 60 23.04 32.66 7.19
CA ASP A 60 24.02 33.52 7.85
C ASP A 60 24.85 32.81 8.94
N GLY A 61 24.59 31.50 9.15
CA GLY A 61 25.21 30.68 10.18
C GLY A 61 24.58 30.79 11.58
N SER A 62 23.55 31.63 11.76
CA SER A 62 22.74 31.65 12.99
C SER A 62 21.85 30.40 13.09
N PHE A 63 21.41 30.07 14.29
CA PHE A 63 20.45 28.99 14.49
C PHE A 63 19.02 29.49 14.35
N LEU A 64 18.11 28.65 13.84
CA LEU A 64 16.69 28.96 13.79
C LEU A 64 16.09 29.23 15.19
N THR A 65 16.69 28.69 16.25
CA THR A 65 16.34 28.93 17.65
C THR A 65 16.90 30.24 18.23
N ASP A 66 17.78 30.94 17.52
CA ASP A 66 18.31 32.23 17.97
C ASP A 66 17.21 33.29 18.00
N HIS A 67 17.33 34.24 18.93
CA HIS A 67 16.33 35.30 19.13
C HIS A 67 16.04 36.14 17.87
N SER A 68 17.03 36.33 16.98
CA SER A 68 16.85 37.02 15.71
C SER A 68 15.87 36.32 14.77
N ASN A 69 15.74 34.99 14.90
CA ASN A 69 14.95 34.14 14.02
C ASN A 69 13.62 33.69 14.64
N PHE A 70 13.28 34.20 15.83
CA PHE A 70 12.09 33.79 16.57
C PHE A 70 10.79 33.85 15.76
N ALA A 71 10.61 34.91 14.95
CA ALA A 71 9.42 35.05 14.11
C ALA A 71 9.31 33.94 13.06
N LEU A 72 10.43 33.51 12.45
CA LEU A 72 10.46 32.41 11.49
C LEU A 72 10.21 31.07 12.18
N LEU A 73 10.83 30.85 13.34
CA LEU A 73 10.61 29.64 14.15
C LEU A 73 9.14 29.49 14.56
N ASP A 74 8.53 30.58 15.03
CA ASP A 74 7.13 30.60 15.44
C ASP A 74 6.19 30.29 14.26
N ILE A 75 6.47 30.82 13.06
CA ILE A 75 5.77 30.45 11.82
C ILE A 75 5.85 28.94 11.58
N PHE A 76 7.05 28.35 11.59
CA PHE A 76 7.23 26.92 11.31
C PHE A 76 6.53 26.04 12.35
N LYS A 77 6.64 26.38 13.63
CA LYS A 77 5.99 25.65 14.72
C LYS A 77 4.46 25.72 14.61
N CYS A 78 3.88 26.90 14.42
CA CYS A 78 2.44 27.07 14.21
C CYS A 78 1.95 26.32 12.95
N TRP A 79 2.74 26.35 11.86
CA TRP A 79 2.38 25.67 10.62
C TRP A 79 2.35 24.14 10.77
N ILE A 80 3.18 23.58 11.65
CA ILE A 80 3.13 22.16 11.99
C ILE A 80 1.85 21.84 12.79
N CYS A 81 1.53 22.63 13.82
CA CYS A 81 0.36 22.42 14.69
C CYS A 81 -0.97 22.55 13.94
N ILE A 82 -1.12 23.55 13.06
CA ILE A 82 -2.39 23.79 12.35
C ILE A 82 -2.83 22.62 11.46
N GLN A 83 -1.91 21.73 11.03
CA GLN A 83 -2.22 20.63 10.12
C GLN A 83 -3.30 19.66 10.62
N THR A 84 -3.43 19.52 11.94
CA THR A 84 -4.43 18.66 12.57
C THR A 84 -5.56 19.45 13.24
N HIS A 85 -5.56 20.77 13.07
CA HIS A 85 -6.56 21.66 13.67
C HIS A 85 -7.93 21.53 13.01
N PHE A 86 -8.99 21.88 13.73
CA PHE A 86 -10.37 21.77 13.24
C PHE A 86 -10.61 22.64 11.99
N ASP A 87 -9.96 23.81 11.92
CA ASP A 87 -10.04 24.75 10.78
C ASP A 87 -9.49 24.18 9.46
N VAL A 88 -8.55 23.23 9.53
CA VAL A 88 -7.94 22.59 8.35
C VAL A 88 -8.64 21.29 7.99
N THR A 89 -9.12 20.58 9.02
CA THR A 89 -9.68 19.25 8.90
C THR A 89 -11.19 19.24 8.68
N GLY A 90 -11.86 20.39 8.85
CA GLY A 90 -13.31 20.51 8.65
C GLY A 90 -14.08 19.70 9.67
N THR A 91 -13.71 19.78 10.95
CA THR A 91 -14.29 19.04 12.09
C THR A 91 -14.01 17.53 12.15
N VAL A 92 -13.23 16.99 11.20
CA VAL A 92 -12.87 15.56 11.19
C VAL A 92 -11.61 15.30 12.03
N ILE A 93 -11.75 14.57 13.12
CA ILE A 93 -10.61 14.07 13.91
C ILE A 93 -9.83 13.06 13.07
N GLN A 94 -8.55 13.36 12.79
CA GLN A 94 -7.69 12.49 12.02
C GLN A 94 -7.19 11.31 12.86
N SER A 95 -7.12 10.11 12.27
CA SER A 95 -6.41 8.99 12.88
C SER A 95 -4.93 9.34 13.12
N ALA A 96 -4.29 8.71 14.11
CA ALA A 96 -2.88 8.96 14.42
C ALA A 96 -1.95 8.72 13.22
N SER A 97 -2.27 7.72 12.38
CA SER A 97 -1.53 7.47 11.13
C SER A 97 -1.71 8.59 10.10
N THR A 98 -2.91 9.16 9.98
CA THR A 98 -3.20 10.27 9.06
C THR A 98 -2.52 11.55 9.54
N ALA A 99 -2.58 11.83 10.83
CA ALA A 99 -1.89 12.96 11.46
C ALA A 99 -0.38 12.88 11.21
N ASN A 100 0.26 11.75 11.54
CA ASN A 100 1.70 11.53 11.29
C ASN A 100 2.06 11.73 9.81
N ALA A 101 1.25 11.24 8.87
CA ALA A 101 1.50 11.43 7.44
C ALA A 101 1.41 12.91 7.01
N THR A 102 0.49 13.69 7.59
CA THR A 102 0.35 15.12 7.32
C THR A 102 1.48 15.93 7.95
N ILE A 103 1.88 15.61 9.19
CA ILE A 103 3.03 16.24 9.86
C ILE A 103 4.34 15.99 9.10
N ARG A 104 4.57 14.77 8.61
CA ARG A 104 5.73 14.48 7.74
C ARG A 104 5.72 15.31 6.46
N ARG A 105 4.54 15.63 5.93
CA ARG A 105 4.39 16.41 4.71
C ARG A 105 4.80 17.87 4.92
N VAL A 106 4.29 18.50 5.98
CA VAL A 106 4.66 19.89 6.30
C VAL A 106 6.14 20.00 6.67
N LEU A 107 6.70 19.02 7.40
CA LEU A 107 8.15 18.99 7.68
C LEU A 107 8.99 18.94 6.40
N SER A 108 8.59 18.15 5.40
CA SER A 108 9.30 18.13 4.12
C SER A 108 9.16 19.44 3.32
N LEU A 109 8.04 20.17 3.47
CA LEU A 109 7.92 21.51 2.89
C LEU A 109 8.77 22.55 3.62
N ILE A 110 8.91 22.46 4.95
CA ILE A 110 9.82 23.30 5.72
C ILE A 110 11.27 22.99 5.34
N ASP A 111 11.63 21.71 5.22
CA ASP A 111 12.96 21.31 4.76
C ASP A 111 13.28 21.87 3.38
N TYR A 112 12.31 21.95 2.45
CA TYR A 112 12.53 22.60 1.17
C TYR A 112 12.95 24.07 1.34
N LEU A 113 12.30 24.81 2.23
CA LEU A 113 12.67 26.20 2.51
C LEU A 113 14.06 26.29 3.13
N LEU A 114 14.37 25.42 4.11
CA LEU A 114 15.67 25.38 4.78
C LEU A 114 16.82 24.99 3.84
N ILE A 115 16.62 24.00 2.96
CA ILE A 115 17.61 23.60 1.94
C ILE A 115 17.94 24.77 1.00
N ASN A 116 16.96 25.64 0.74
CA ASN A 116 17.12 26.81 -0.13
C ASN A 116 17.25 28.11 0.70
N SER A 117 17.72 28.03 1.95
CA SER A 117 17.79 29.18 2.88
C SER A 117 18.58 30.34 2.29
N GLU A 118 19.68 30.07 1.59
CA GLU A 118 20.54 31.09 0.97
C GLU A 118 19.80 31.86 -0.13
N TYR A 119 19.03 31.15 -0.97
CA TYR A 119 18.24 31.75 -2.03
C TYR A 119 17.12 32.65 -1.48
N PHE A 120 16.40 32.17 -0.46
CA PHE A 120 15.30 32.94 0.15
C PHE A 120 15.79 34.01 1.13
N GLN A 121 17.02 33.90 1.61
CA GLN A 121 17.61 34.73 2.68
C GLN A 121 16.73 34.68 3.94
N LEU A 122 16.43 33.47 4.41
CA LEU A 122 15.48 33.23 5.51
C LEU A 122 15.92 33.90 6.81
N SER A 123 17.22 33.95 7.09
CA SER A 123 17.78 34.64 8.26
C SER A 123 17.38 36.12 8.32
N LYS A 124 17.29 36.77 7.16
CA LYS A 124 17.09 38.22 7.04
C LYS A 124 15.64 38.62 6.82
N PHE A 125 14.91 37.86 6.02
CA PHE A 125 13.56 38.22 5.57
C PHE A 125 12.49 37.21 6.02
N GLY A 126 12.86 36.12 6.69
CA GLY A 126 11.95 35.04 6.99
C GLY A 126 11.26 34.55 5.71
N LEU A 127 9.93 34.50 5.73
CA LEU A 127 9.13 34.05 4.58
C LEU A 127 8.66 35.18 3.66
N THR A 128 8.98 36.46 3.92
CA THR A 128 8.40 37.57 3.15
C THR A 128 8.95 37.69 1.73
N ASN A 129 10.13 37.12 1.46
CA ASN A 129 10.74 37.12 0.14
C ASN A 129 10.17 36.07 -0.82
N LEU A 130 9.33 35.14 -0.33
CA LEU A 130 8.69 34.16 -1.19
C LEU A 130 7.79 34.85 -2.21
N THR A 131 8.01 34.52 -3.48
CA THR A 131 7.24 35.01 -4.62
C THR A 131 6.27 33.96 -5.15
N GLU A 132 5.36 34.39 -6.01
CA GLU A 132 4.45 33.51 -6.74
C GLU A 132 5.21 32.44 -7.56
N ASN A 133 6.32 32.85 -8.18
CA ASN A 133 7.16 31.96 -8.97
C ASN A 133 7.83 30.89 -8.11
N ASP A 134 8.20 31.21 -6.87
CA ASP A 134 8.80 30.23 -5.95
C ASP A 134 7.80 29.14 -5.55
N ILE A 135 6.55 29.52 -5.34
CA ILE A 135 5.45 28.58 -5.05
C ILE A 135 5.19 27.68 -6.27
N ILE A 136 5.15 28.26 -7.47
CA ILE A 136 5.02 27.50 -8.72
C ILE A 136 6.20 26.52 -8.86
N HIS A 137 7.43 26.99 -8.67
CA HIS A 137 8.63 26.19 -8.80
C HIS A 137 8.67 25.03 -7.79
N LEU A 138 8.28 25.25 -6.53
CA LEU A 138 8.12 24.20 -5.53
C LEU A 138 7.09 23.14 -5.97
N LEU A 139 5.92 23.57 -6.45
CA LEU A 139 4.88 22.66 -6.93
C LEU A 139 5.32 21.90 -8.20
N THR A 140 6.12 22.52 -9.07
CA THR A 140 6.76 21.88 -10.23
C THR A 140 7.76 20.82 -9.79
N LYS A 141 8.65 21.14 -8.85
CA LYS A 141 9.60 20.17 -8.28
C LYS A 141 8.86 18.99 -7.66
N LEU A 142 7.81 19.24 -6.89
CA LEU A 142 6.98 18.17 -6.34
C LEU A 142 6.36 17.28 -7.43
N ALA A 143 5.96 17.85 -8.57
CA ALA A 143 5.40 17.10 -9.69
C ALA A 143 6.44 16.25 -10.44
N SER A 144 7.72 16.66 -10.44
CA SER A 144 8.76 16.09 -11.31
C SER A 144 9.24 14.69 -10.94
N SER A 145 8.95 14.20 -9.73
CA SER A 145 9.27 12.83 -9.32
C SER A 145 8.24 12.31 -8.34
N ARG A 146 8.02 11.00 -8.36
CA ARG A 146 7.14 10.33 -7.39
C ARG A 146 7.74 10.28 -6.00
N GLU A 147 9.06 10.38 -5.88
CA GLU A 147 9.78 10.30 -4.62
C GLU A 147 10.19 11.68 -4.10
N ILE A 148 9.76 12.00 -2.88
CA ILE A 148 10.10 13.25 -2.19
C ILE A 148 11.61 13.38 -1.95
N THR A 149 12.30 12.25 -1.81
CA THR A 149 13.76 12.19 -1.70
C THR A 149 14.45 12.71 -2.95
N THR A 150 13.81 12.62 -4.11
CA THR A 150 14.31 13.17 -5.36
C THR A 150 13.80 14.59 -5.57
N SER A 151 12.50 14.84 -5.42
CA SER A 151 11.90 16.14 -5.74
C SER A 151 12.25 17.28 -4.77
N ILE A 152 12.31 17.01 -3.46
CA ILE A 152 12.65 18.03 -2.45
C ILE A 152 14.12 17.96 -2.07
N TYR A 153 14.60 16.76 -1.73
CA TYR A 153 15.93 16.59 -1.17
C TYR A 153 17.01 16.42 -2.23
N GLU A 154 16.65 16.16 -3.51
CA GLU A 154 17.61 15.96 -4.60
C GLU A 154 18.68 14.92 -4.27
N TRP A 155 18.27 13.85 -3.58
CA TRP A 155 19.16 12.84 -3.01
C TRP A 155 20.25 12.32 -3.94
N PRO A 156 19.96 11.97 -5.22
CA PRO A 156 21.01 11.50 -6.12
C PRO A 156 22.10 12.53 -6.40
N ALA A 157 21.72 13.79 -6.62
CA ALA A 157 22.66 14.88 -6.90
C ALA A 157 23.47 15.22 -5.63
N GLN A 158 22.78 15.44 -4.51
CA GLN A 158 23.41 15.78 -3.23
C GLN A 158 24.37 14.69 -2.72
N LEU A 159 24.02 13.40 -2.90
CA LEU A 159 24.92 12.31 -2.54
C LEU A 159 26.13 12.22 -3.49
N SER A 160 25.94 12.46 -4.79
CA SER A 160 27.04 12.47 -5.76
C SER A 160 28.05 13.56 -5.43
N ASP A 161 27.57 14.78 -5.14
CA ASP A 161 28.41 15.93 -4.80
C ASP A 161 29.10 15.74 -3.45
N PHE A 162 28.38 15.21 -2.45
CA PHE A 162 28.97 14.83 -1.17
C PHE A 162 30.12 13.84 -1.35
N LEU A 163 29.91 12.75 -2.10
CA LEU A 163 30.95 11.74 -2.32
C LEU A 163 32.15 12.33 -3.07
N ARG A 164 31.95 13.16 -4.09
CA ARG A 164 33.04 13.85 -4.80
C ARG A 164 33.86 14.75 -3.89
N ASN A 165 33.19 15.54 -3.04
CA ASN A 165 33.86 16.42 -2.09
C ASN A 165 34.69 15.63 -1.07
N GLU A 166 34.14 14.54 -0.54
CA GLU A 166 34.85 13.66 0.38
C GLU A 166 36.05 12.98 -0.29
N LEU A 167 35.89 12.51 -1.55
CA LEU A 167 36.99 11.93 -2.33
C LEU A 167 38.09 12.96 -2.63
N ALA A 168 37.75 14.21 -2.93
CA ALA A 168 38.73 15.28 -3.14
C ALA A 168 39.52 15.61 -1.87
N SER A 169 38.93 15.39 -0.70
CA SER A 169 39.58 15.61 0.61
C SER A 169 40.33 14.39 1.16
N THR A 170 40.16 13.21 0.56
CA THR A 170 40.73 11.94 1.06
C THR A 170 41.97 11.55 0.26
N GLU A 171 43.05 11.16 0.95
CA GLU A 171 44.26 10.65 0.29
C GLU A 171 44.00 9.33 -0.45
N THR A 172 44.27 9.31 -1.76
CA THR A 172 44.00 8.16 -2.64
C THR A 172 44.73 6.88 -2.18
N GLN A 173 45.93 7.01 -1.62
CA GLN A 173 46.72 5.88 -1.12
C GLN A 173 45.98 5.06 -0.04
N ILE A 174 45.23 5.73 0.85
CA ILE A 174 44.44 5.06 1.88
C ILE A 174 43.32 4.22 1.24
N LEU A 175 42.66 4.79 0.23
CA LEU A 175 41.57 4.10 -0.47
C LEU A 175 42.09 2.92 -1.29
N ASP A 176 43.25 3.05 -1.92
CA ASP A 176 43.92 1.97 -2.65
C ASP A 176 44.23 0.79 -1.72
N GLU A 177 44.74 1.05 -0.50
CA GLU A 177 44.94 0.00 0.50
C GLU A 177 43.63 -0.70 0.91
N VAL A 178 42.54 0.05 1.04
CA VAL A 178 41.22 -0.50 1.38
C VAL A 178 40.72 -1.42 0.27
N ILE A 179 40.89 -1.01 -0.99
CA ILE A 179 40.53 -1.80 -2.18
C ILE A 179 41.39 -3.08 -2.25
N GLN A 180 42.70 -2.97 -2.01
CA GLN A 180 43.61 -4.13 -1.99
C GLN A 180 43.24 -5.13 -0.89
N LYS A 181 42.89 -4.65 0.31
CA LYS A 181 42.45 -5.51 1.43
C LYS A 181 41.06 -6.11 1.19
N ASN A 182 40.22 -5.44 0.40
CA ASN A 182 38.83 -5.83 0.14
C ASN A 182 38.50 -5.79 -1.36
N PRO A 183 39.03 -6.70 -2.20
CA PRO A 183 38.89 -6.62 -3.65
C PRO A 183 37.45 -6.61 -4.16
N PHE A 184 36.50 -7.17 -3.39
CA PHE A 184 35.08 -7.19 -3.72
C PHE A 184 34.45 -5.78 -3.83
N ILE A 185 35.09 -4.74 -3.28
CA ILE A 185 34.64 -3.35 -3.39
C ILE A 185 34.63 -2.87 -4.86
N ALA A 186 35.58 -3.35 -5.66
CA ALA A 186 35.75 -2.95 -7.06
C ALA A 186 34.98 -3.83 -8.05
N LEU A 187 34.20 -4.82 -7.58
CA LEU A 187 33.47 -5.77 -8.44
C LEU A 187 32.00 -5.36 -8.60
N ASP A 188 31.31 -5.99 -9.55
CA ASP A 188 29.84 -5.89 -9.70
C ASP A 188 29.36 -4.43 -9.79
N ILE A 189 30.01 -3.63 -10.64
CA ILE A 189 29.56 -2.26 -10.96
C ILE A 189 28.40 -2.39 -11.97
N PRO A 190 27.23 -1.81 -11.71
CA PRO A 190 26.10 -1.87 -12.63
C PRO A 190 26.35 -1.03 -13.89
N ASP A 191 25.65 -1.37 -14.97
CA ASP A 191 25.65 -0.61 -16.22
C ASP A 191 25.13 0.82 -15.99
N GLU A 192 25.55 1.78 -16.83
CA GLU A 192 25.21 3.20 -16.65
C GLU A 192 23.70 3.48 -16.59
N GLU A 193 22.89 2.71 -17.32
CA GLU A 193 21.44 2.83 -17.37
C GLU A 193 20.75 2.46 -16.03
N ASP A 194 21.42 1.69 -15.17
CA ASP A 194 20.90 1.21 -13.89
C ASP A 194 21.43 2.01 -12.68
N ARG A 195 22.26 3.04 -12.92
CA ARG A 195 22.86 3.88 -11.87
C ARG A 195 21.89 4.99 -11.44
N MET A 196 21.88 5.27 -10.14
CA MET A 196 21.11 6.38 -9.55
C MET A 196 21.92 7.68 -9.53
N LEU A 197 23.22 7.57 -9.28
CA LEU A 197 24.19 8.63 -9.06
C LEU A 197 24.94 8.91 -10.35
N SER A 198 25.28 10.17 -10.56
CA SER A 198 26.03 10.60 -11.73
C SER A 198 27.53 10.44 -11.48
N LEU A 199 28.00 9.23 -11.12
CA LEU A 199 29.40 8.92 -10.83
C LEU A 199 30.01 8.05 -11.94
N THR A 200 31.28 8.30 -12.25
CA THR A 200 32.11 7.42 -13.10
C THR A 200 32.45 6.12 -12.38
N GLU A 201 32.87 5.09 -13.12
CA GLU A 201 33.22 3.79 -12.51
C GLU A 201 34.34 3.90 -11.48
N SER A 202 35.35 4.72 -11.75
CA SER A 202 36.42 5.00 -10.79
C SER A 202 35.87 5.69 -9.54
N GLU A 203 35.05 6.73 -9.70
CA GLU A 203 34.40 7.41 -8.57
C GLU A 203 33.52 6.45 -7.76
N ILE A 204 32.83 5.50 -8.39
CA ILE A 204 32.04 4.48 -7.69
C ILE A 204 32.93 3.60 -6.82
N VAL A 205 34.03 3.06 -7.38
CA VAL A 205 34.96 2.21 -6.63
C VAL A 205 35.56 2.94 -5.44
N TYR A 206 36.05 4.16 -5.66
CA TYR A 206 36.63 4.98 -4.58
C TYR A 206 35.56 5.41 -3.56
N SER A 207 34.34 5.71 -3.98
CA SER A 207 33.23 6.02 -3.07
C SER A 207 32.89 4.82 -2.20
N ARG A 208 32.83 3.61 -2.77
CA ARG A 208 32.61 2.38 -2.01
C ARG A 208 33.76 2.14 -1.02
N ALA A 209 35.01 2.36 -1.42
CA ALA A 209 36.18 2.25 -0.56
C ALA A 209 36.14 3.26 0.59
N TYR A 210 35.81 4.51 0.30
CA TYR A 210 35.65 5.57 1.29
C TYR A 210 34.56 5.21 2.32
N LEU A 211 33.37 4.84 1.85
CA LEU A 211 32.24 4.44 2.71
C LEU A 211 32.57 3.20 3.56
N TRP A 212 33.38 2.28 3.03
CA TRP A 212 33.89 1.13 3.77
C TRP A 212 34.86 1.56 4.86
N ASN A 213 35.81 2.42 4.53
CA ASN A 213 36.83 2.93 5.45
C ASN A 213 36.21 3.66 6.65
N ILE A 214 35.18 4.48 6.42
CA ILE A 214 34.49 5.20 7.51
C ILE A 214 33.45 4.34 8.26
N GLY A 215 33.30 3.07 7.90
CA GLY A 215 32.40 2.13 8.57
C GLY A 215 30.92 2.40 8.32
N PHE A 216 30.57 2.89 7.12
CA PHE A 216 29.19 3.26 6.78
C PHE A 216 28.40 2.14 6.12
N TYR A 217 29.00 0.97 5.86
CA TYR A 217 28.27 -0.21 5.42
C TYR A 217 27.57 -0.97 6.56
N ARG A 218 26.39 -1.52 6.28
CA ARG A 218 25.67 -2.43 7.16
C ARG A 218 25.58 -3.83 6.53
N PRO A 219 25.72 -4.91 7.32
CA PRO A 219 25.62 -6.27 6.80
C PRO A 219 24.16 -6.68 6.57
N HIS A 220 23.95 -7.64 5.65
CA HIS A 220 22.67 -8.26 5.30
C HIS A 220 21.62 -7.26 4.78
N PHE A 221 21.99 -6.52 3.73
CA PHE A 221 21.07 -5.63 3.05
C PHE A 221 20.04 -6.40 2.20
N ARG A 222 18.82 -5.89 2.17
CA ARG A 222 17.77 -6.36 1.24
C ARG A 222 17.30 -5.16 0.45
N ASP A 223 17.25 -5.27 -0.86
CA ASP A 223 16.70 -4.22 -1.69
C ASP A 223 15.23 -3.97 -1.32
N ALA A 224 14.70 -2.80 -1.70
CA ALA A 224 13.34 -2.40 -1.33
C ALA A 224 12.27 -3.36 -1.86
N ARG A 225 12.55 -4.12 -2.92
CA ARG A 225 11.63 -5.10 -3.52
C ARG A 225 11.80 -6.51 -2.94
N GLY A 226 12.86 -6.76 -2.17
CA GLY A 226 13.20 -8.06 -1.59
C GLY A 226 13.62 -9.12 -2.61
N ILE A 227 13.89 -8.71 -3.85
CA ILE A 227 14.23 -9.58 -4.99
C ILE A 227 15.73 -9.88 -4.97
N GLU A 228 16.53 -8.88 -4.61
CA GLU A 228 17.98 -8.98 -4.55
C GLU A 228 18.44 -8.70 -3.13
N THR A 229 19.17 -9.65 -2.57
CA THR A 229 19.78 -9.48 -1.26
C THR A 229 21.24 -9.15 -1.46
N PHE A 230 21.81 -8.22 -0.72
CA PHE A 230 23.24 -7.90 -0.78
C PHE A 230 23.87 -8.18 0.58
N ARG A 231 25.13 -8.59 0.59
CA ARG A 231 25.82 -8.80 1.85
C ARG A 231 26.04 -7.48 2.57
N TYR A 232 26.29 -6.39 1.83
CA TYR A 232 26.45 -5.07 2.41
C TYR A 232 25.72 -3.99 1.61
N GLY A 233 25.14 -3.02 2.32
CA GLY A 233 24.60 -1.80 1.75
C GLY A 233 24.95 -0.59 2.63
N PRO A 234 25.11 0.62 2.05
CA PRO A 234 25.51 1.79 2.80
C PRO A 234 24.40 2.24 3.76
N ASN A 235 24.78 2.91 4.83
CA ASN A 235 23.85 3.42 5.83
C ASN A 235 23.32 4.78 5.39
N THR A 236 22.29 4.79 4.53
CA THR A 236 21.73 6.04 3.98
C THR A 236 21.14 6.97 5.03
N LYS A 237 20.76 6.47 6.22
CA LYS A 237 20.38 7.34 7.34
C LYS A 237 21.59 8.17 7.80
N LYS A 238 22.73 7.54 8.09
CA LYS A 238 23.95 8.27 8.49
C LYS A 238 24.45 9.23 7.41
N LEU A 239 24.29 8.87 6.14
CA LEU A 239 24.64 9.76 5.03
C LEU A 239 23.68 10.95 4.96
N ALA A 240 22.38 10.72 5.07
CA ALA A 240 21.38 11.78 5.10
C ALA A 240 21.55 12.71 6.31
N ASP A 241 21.88 12.17 7.49
CA ASP A 241 22.21 12.95 8.70
C ASP A 241 23.39 13.92 8.44
N LYS A 242 24.37 13.53 7.61
CA LYS A 242 25.51 14.38 7.23
C LYS A 242 25.18 15.40 6.13
N ILE A 243 24.41 14.97 5.12
CA ILE A 243 24.10 15.80 3.94
C ILE A 243 23.03 16.84 4.24
N TYR A 244 22.06 16.52 5.11
CA TYR A 244 20.94 17.40 5.45
C TYR A 244 20.95 17.78 6.94
N SER A 245 22.14 18.08 7.48
CA SER A 245 22.31 18.47 8.89
C SER A 245 21.43 19.66 9.29
N ASP A 246 21.21 20.59 8.36
CA ASP A 246 20.49 21.84 8.59
C ASP A 246 19.02 21.74 8.13
N THR A 247 18.37 20.62 8.43
CA THR A 247 16.96 20.36 8.11
C THR A 247 16.24 19.68 9.27
N LEU A 248 14.91 19.77 9.31
CA LEU A 248 14.09 19.18 10.38
C LEU A 248 13.86 17.68 10.17
N ARG A 249 13.86 17.19 8.92
CA ARG A 249 13.55 15.78 8.60
C ARG A 249 14.44 15.16 7.51
N GLY A 250 15.39 15.91 6.96
CA GLY A 250 16.30 15.43 5.92
C GLY A 250 17.14 14.23 6.36
N TYR A 251 17.44 14.13 7.66
CA TYR A 251 18.13 13.04 8.36
C TYR A 251 17.48 11.64 8.17
N THR A 252 16.24 11.58 7.69
CA THR A 252 15.54 10.30 7.50
C THR A 252 16.18 9.43 6.42
N GLN A 253 16.06 8.10 6.58
CA GLN A 253 16.60 7.12 5.65
C GLN A 253 16.15 7.38 4.20
N LYS A 254 17.11 7.44 3.27
CA LYS A 254 16.91 7.64 1.83
C LYS A 254 17.02 6.33 1.03
N PRO A 255 16.52 6.29 -0.22
CA PRO A 255 16.77 5.19 -1.16
C PRO A 255 18.25 4.84 -1.27
N GLN A 256 18.52 3.57 -1.55
CA GLN A 256 19.86 3.02 -1.61
C GLN A 256 20.32 2.99 -3.06
N PRO A 257 21.41 3.67 -3.43
CA PRO A 257 21.97 3.59 -4.78
C PRO A 257 22.49 2.18 -5.05
N TYR A 258 22.06 1.59 -6.16
CA TYR A 258 22.38 0.20 -6.52
C TYR A 258 23.89 0.01 -6.73
N GLU A 259 24.51 0.99 -7.37
CA GLU A 259 25.95 1.08 -7.62
C GLU A 259 26.79 1.18 -6.34
N LEU A 260 26.22 1.42 -5.16
CA LEU A 260 26.95 1.38 -3.89
C LEU A 260 26.69 0.09 -3.10
N LEU A 261 25.92 -0.86 -3.61
CA LEU A 261 25.68 -2.15 -2.95
C LEU A 261 26.83 -3.14 -3.23
N LEU A 262 27.15 -3.98 -2.25
CA LEU A 262 28.30 -4.91 -2.33
C LEU A 262 27.88 -6.36 -2.09
N GLU A 263 28.51 -7.27 -2.83
CA GLU A 263 28.34 -8.73 -2.76
C GLU A 263 26.86 -9.16 -2.88
N PRO A 264 26.28 -9.19 -4.10
CA PRO A 264 24.94 -9.72 -4.31
C PRO A 264 24.83 -11.17 -3.80
N THR A 265 23.70 -11.46 -3.16
CA THR A 265 23.31 -12.75 -2.59
C THR A 265 21.96 -13.13 -3.15
N TYR A 266 21.86 -14.32 -3.74
CA TYR A 266 20.62 -14.83 -4.30
C TYR A 266 19.84 -15.58 -3.21
N ARG A 267 18.85 -14.91 -2.61
CA ARG A 267 17.78 -15.59 -1.85
C ARG A 267 16.49 -15.37 -2.63
N SER A 268 16.24 -16.17 -3.67
CA SER A 268 15.03 -16.00 -4.48
C SER A 268 13.79 -16.22 -3.61
N THR A 269 13.03 -15.17 -3.33
CA THR A 269 11.71 -15.29 -2.69
C THR A 269 10.62 -15.72 -3.66
N GLN A 270 10.88 -15.65 -4.97
CA GLN A 270 9.95 -15.92 -6.07
C GLN A 270 10.71 -16.57 -7.25
N GLU A 271 10.05 -17.44 -8.02
CA GLU A 271 10.67 -18.15 -9.16
C GLU A 271 10.85 -17.26 -10.39
N CYS A 272 9.83 -16.45 -10.69
CA CYS A 272 9.79 -15.61 -11.89
C CYS A 272 9.65 -14.13 -11.51
N ALA A 273 9.99 -13.24 -12.44
CA ALA A 273 9.59 -11.85 -12.33
C ALA A 273 8.06 -11.72 -12.24
N ARG A 274 7.58 -10.76 -11.46
CA ARG A 274 6.15 -10.57 -11.25
C ARG A 274 5.53 -9.74 -12.35
N ALA A 275 4.45 -10.24 -12.94
CA ALA A 275 3.63 -9.48 -13.87
C ALA A 275 3.10 -8.19 -13.18
N PRO A 276 3.21 -7.02 -13.82
CA PRO A 276 2.91 -5.75 -13.20
C PRO A 276 1.44 -5.67 -12.79
N VAL A 277 1.20 -5.49 -11.49
CA VAL A 277 -0.14 -5.34 -10.89
C VAL A 277 -0.66 -3.89 -11.03
N ARG A 278 0.23 -2.96 -11.40
CA ARG A 278 -0.06 -1.56 -11.74
C ARG A 278 0.56 -1.28 -13.11
N HIS A 279 -0.01 -0.38 -13.90
CA HIS A 279 0.68 0.09 -15.12
C HIS A 279 2.07 0.65 -14.75
N LYS A 280 3.07 0.47 -15.64
CA LYS A 280 4.38 1.13 -15.50
C LYS A 280 4.12 2.63 -15.29
N SER A 281 4.52 3.14 -14.13
CA SER A 281 4.41 4.55 -13.80
C SER A 281 5.61 5.26 -14.40
N GLU A 282 5.38 6.36 -15.11
CA GLU A 282 6.42 7.37 -15.27
C GLU A 282 6.82 7.88 -13.87
N ASP A 283 8.07 8.31 -13.71
CA ASP A 283 8.54 8.89 -12.44
C ASP A 283 7.99 10.32 -12.28
N ILE A 284 6.69 10.43 -12.04
CA ILE A 284 5.98 11.70 -11.82
C ILE A 284 4.99 11.51 -10.67
N LEU A 285 4.71 12.59 -9.92
CA LEU A 285 3.89 12.51 -8.71
C LEU A 285 2.41 12.24 -9.05
N ALA A 286 1.75 11.43 -8.23
CA ALA A 286 0.32 11.19 -8.34
C ALA A 286 -0.50 12.46 -8.01
N GLU A 287 -1.50 12.76 -8.82
CA GLU A 287 -2.36 13.94 -8.67
C GLU A 287 -2.94 14.08 -7.26
N ARG A 288 -3.43 12.97 -6.68
CA ARG A 288 -3.94 12.94 -5.31
C ARG A 288 -2.89 13.31 -4.26
N GLU A 289 -1.65 12.85 -4.41
CA GLU A 289 -0.58 13.21 -3.48
C GLU A 289 -0.14 14.66 -3.67
N TRP A 290 -0.03 15.12 -4.92
CA TRP A 290 0.26 16.51 -5.24
C TRP A 290 -0.78 17.46 -4.62
N HIS A 291 -2.08 17.14 -4.71
CA HIS A 291 -3.14 17.92 -4.06
C HIS A 291 -2.99 17.99 -2.54
N LYS A 292 -2.51 16.93 -1.89
CA LYS A 292 -2.26 16.96 -0.45
C LYS A 292 -1.10 17.91 -0.11
N TYR A 293 -0.04 17.95 -0.91
CA TYR A 293 1.05 18.93 -0.75
C TYR A 293 0.54 20.35 -0.97
N ARG A 294 -0.19 20.62 -2.06
CA ARG A 294 -0.82 21.92 -2.31
C ARG A 294 -1.74 22.36 -1.17
N LYS A 295 -2.59 21.45 -0.66
CA LYS A 295 -3.46 21.74 0.50
C LYS A 295 -2.63 22.09 1.73
N THR A 296 -1.58 21.32 2.02
CA THR A 296 -0.67 21.55 3.16
C THR A 296 0.02 22.90 3.02
N LEU A 297 0.53 23.24 1.84
CA LEU A 297 1.13 24.55 1.55
C LEU A 297 0.14 25.70 1.77
N ARG A 298 -1.12 25.53 1.35
CA ARG A 298 -2.18 26.55 1.52
C ARG A 298 -2.48 26.87 2.99
N THR A 299 -2.32 25.90 3.91
CA THR A 299 -2.57 26.14 5.34
C THR A 299 -1.60 27.14 5.96
N LEU A 300 -0.41 27.36 5.37
CA LEU A 300 0.51 28.41 5.81
C LEU A 300 -0.18 29.79 5.78
N GLY A 301 -1.02 30.04 4.77
CA GLY A 301 -1.75 31.31 4.65
C GLY A 301 -2.82 31.51 5.72
N GLN A 302 -3.30 30.45 6.38
CA GLN A 302 -4.28 30.57 7.46
C GLN A 302 -3.65 31.13 8.76
N LEU A 303 -2.33 31.07 8.91
CA LEU A 303 -1.63 31.67 10.05
C LEU A 303 -1.72 33.21 10.06
N ALA A 304 -2.10 33.84 8.95
CA ALA A 304 -2.39 35.28 8.96
C ALA A 304 -3.53 35.66 9.92
N GLU A 305 -4.45 34.72 10.23
CA GLU A 305 -5.54 34.95 11.18
C GLU A 305 -5.05 35.22 12.61
N ILE A 306 -3.87 34.71 12.98
CA ILE A 306 -3.25 34.91 14.29
C ILE A 306 -2.19 36.02 14.27
N GLY A 307 -2.19 36.86 13.22
CA GLY A 307 -1.30 38.02 13.11
C GLY A 307 0.15 37.70 12.73
N VAL A 308 0.44 36.45 12.33
CA VAL A 308 1.77 36.02 11.92
C VAL A 308 2.03 36.45 10.46
N ASN A 309 3.22 36.98 10.19
CA ASN A 309 3.58 37.53 8.88
C ASN A 309 3.90 36.40 7.87
N VAL A 310 2.92 36.04 7.02
CA VAL A 310 3.04 35.00 5.99
C VAL A 310 2.88 35.58 4.59
N PRO A 311 3.53 35.01 3.56
CA PRO A 311 3.52 35.53 2.19
C PRO A 311 2.19 35.23 1.46
N LEU A 312 1.11 35.91 1.86
CA LEU A 312 -0.26 35.67 1.35
C LEU A 312 -0.36 35.83 -0.17
N PHE A 313 0.36 36.79 -0.76
CA PHE A 313 0.35 37.03 -2.20
C PHE A 313 0.95 35.85 -2.96
N ALA A 314 2.14 35.38 -2.55
CA ALA A 314 2.77 34.20 -3.13
C ALA A 314 1.89 32.95 -3.01
N LEU A 315 1.29 32.74 -1.84
CA LEU A 315 0.41 31.61 -1.57
C LEU A 315 -0.90 31.65 -2.35
N SER A 316 -1.30 32.80 -2.91
CA SER A 316 -2.51 32.93 -3.71
C SER A 316 -2.49 32.03 -4.96
N GLN A 317 -1.30 31.75 -5.51
CA GLN A 317 -1.11 30.83 -6.63
C GLN A 317 -1.53 29.39 -6.33
N THR A 318 -1.50 29.01 -5.04
CA THR A 318 -2.06 27.71 -4.63
C THR A 318 -3.58 27.64 -4.82
N LYS A 319 -4.30 28.70 -5.20
CA LYS A 319 -5.72 28.68 -5.55
C LYS A 319 -5.96 28.57 -7.06
N SER A 320 -5.22 29.33 -7.86
CA SER A 320 -5.37 29.46 -9.32
C SER A 320 -4.92 28.22 -10.10
N LEU A 321 -3.94 27.47 -9.58
CA LEU A 321 -3.40 26.30 -10.26
C LEU A 321 -4.34 25.09 -10.13
N TYR A 322 -5.05 24.77 -11.22
CA TYR A 322 -5.73 23.49 -11.45
C TYR A 322 -4.80 22.50 -12.18
N THR A 323 -4.98 21.21 -11.86
CA THR A 323 -3.91 20.21 -11.82
C THR A 323 -3.41 19.66 -13.15
N GLN A 324 -4.18 19.70 -14.22
CA GLN A 324 -3.80 19.01 -15.47
C GLN A 324 -3.31 19.95 -16.58
N GLU A 325 -3.71 21.21 -16.60
CA GLU A 325 -3.27 22.17 -17.63
C GLU A 325 -1.87 22.72 -17.34
N ASN A 326 -1.44 22.72 -16.07
CA ASN A 326 -0.21 23.39 -15.63
C ASN A 326 0.94 22.44 -15.25
N PHE A 327 0.66 21.17 -14.94
CA PHE A 327 1.66 20.22 -14.47
C PHE A 327 1.46 18.83 -15.08
N LEU A 328 2.56 18.18 -15.45
CA LEU A 328 2.56 16.77 -15.85
C LEU A 328 2.43 15.89 -14.60
N LEU A 329 1.19 15.52 -14.25
CA LEU A 329 0.89 14.69 -13.09
C LEU A 329 0.46 13.29 -13.49
N GLN A 330 0.82 12.30 -12.66
CA GLN A 330 0.30 10.96 -12.84
C GLN A 330 -1.18 10.97 -12.46
N THR A 331 -2.05 10.82 -13.47
CA THR A 331 -3.44 10.42 -13.22
C THR A 331 -3.43 9.08 -12.50
N SER A 332 -4.47 8.79 -11.71
CA SER A 332 -4.60 7.50 -11.00
C SER A 332 -4.55 6.34 -12.01
N LYS A 333 -3.34 5.83 -12.29
CA LYS A 333 -3.16 4.75 -13.26
C LYS A 333 -3.77 3.47 -12.68
N ARG A 334 -4.56 2.81 -13.52
CA ARG A 334 -5.40 1.65 -13.20
C ARG A 334 -4.58 0.54 -12.54
N PHE A 335 -5.17 -0.11 -11.54
CA PHE A 335 -4.69 -1.45 -11.16
C PHE A 335 -4.96 -2.38 -12.35
N ARG A 336 -4.02 -3.23 -12.73
CA ARG A 336 -4.25 -4.21 -13.80
C ARG A 336 -5.19 -5.28 -13.27
N THR A 337 -6.36 -5.39 -13.88
CA THR A 337 -7.31 -6.47 -13.59
C THR A 337 -6.68 -7.79 -14.00
N LEU A 338 -6.78 -8.82 -13.15
CA LEU A 338 -6.34 -10.16 -13.54
C LEU A 338 -7.32 -10.71 -14.58
N PRO A 339 -6.83 -11.36 -15.65
CA PRO A 339 -7.71 -12.11 -16.54
C PRO A 339 -8.53 -13.15 -15.76
N HIS A 340 -9.83 -13.26 -16.05
CA HIS A 340 -10.77 -14.12 -15.29
C HIS A 340 -10.33 -15.59 -15.26
N ASN A 341 -9.79 -16.09 -16.39
CA ASN A 341 -9.26 -17.44 -16.51
C ASN A 341 -8.11 -17.71 -15.52
N ILE A 342 -7.26 -16.72 -15.23
CA ILE A 342 -6.16 -16.85 -14.25
C ILE A 342 -6.72 -17.02 -12.84
N VAL A 343 -7.74 -16.24 -12.47
CA VAL A 343 -8.34 -16.32 -11.14
C VAL A 343 -9.12 -17.63 -10.97
N LEU A 344 -9.88 -18.05 -11.97
CA LEU A 344 -10.60 -19.32 -11.96
C LEU A 344 -9.65 -20.52 -11.89
N TYR A 345 -8.54 -20.48 -12.64
CA TYR A 345 -7.49 -21.49 -12.56
C TYR A 345 -6.88 -21.57 -11.15
N ALA A 346 -6.54 -20.43 -10.55
CA ALA A 346 -6.03 -20.38 -9.18
C ALA A 346 -7.06 -20.89 -8.17
N LEU A 347 -8.33 -20.49 -8.29
CA LEU A 347 -9.40 -20.89 -7.38
C LEU A 347 -9.64 -22.40 -7.42
N ARG A 348 -9.64 -23.01 -8.61
CA ARG A 348 -9.77 -24.46 -8.79
C ARG A 348 -8.64 -25.20 -8.06
N ASN A 349 -7.39 -24.88 -8.41
CA ASN A 349 -6.22 -25.53 -7.80
C ASN A 349 -6.18 -25.32 -6.29
N ALA A 350 -6.57 -24.14 -5.80
CA ALA A 350 -6.62 -23.83 -4.38
C ALA A 350 -7.63 -24.71 -3.62
N ILE A 351 -8.86 -24.83 -4.13
CA ILE A 351 -9.91 -25.63 -3.49
C ILE A 351 -9.56 -27.12 -3.58
N GLU A 352 -9.17 -27.61 -4.75
CA GLU A 352 -8.81 -29.03 -4.96
C GLU A 352 -7.65 -29.42 -4.03
N PHE A 353 -6.56 -28.64 -4.01
CA PHE A 353 -5.40 -28.94 -3.17
C PHE A 353 -5.72 -28.93 -1.67
N ALA A 354 -6.51 -27.95 -1.22
CA ALA A 354 -6.86 -27.84 0.19
C ALA A 354 -7.78 -28.98 0.64
N LEU A 355 -8.75 -29.37 -0.18
CA LEU A 355 -9.65 -30.50 0.12
C LEU A 355 -8.93 -31.85 0.04
N ASP A 356 -8.05 -32.03 -0.96
CA ASP A 356 -7.37 -33.30 -1.17
C ASP A 356 -6.27 -33.54 -0.14
N TYR A 357 -5.44 -32.53 0.18
CA TYR A 357 -4.23 -32.74 0.97
C TYR A 357 -4.22 -32.00 2.31
N GLY A 358 -5.14 -31.06 2.55
CA GLY A 358 -5.08 -30.13 3.69
C GLY A 358 -4.99 -30.81 5.06
N ASP A 359 -5.92 -31.72 5.35
CA ASP A 359 -5.99 -32.43 6.64
C ASP A 359 -4.73 -33.29 6.90
N ASP A 360 -4.27 -33.98 5.86
CA ASP A 360 -3.12 -34.87 5.91
C ASP A 360 -1.80 -34.10 6.09
N LEU A 361 -1.67 -32.94 5.42
CA LEU A 361 -0.55 -32.02 5.60
C LEU A 361 -0.51 -31.49 7.03
N ILE A 362 -1.65 -31.01 7.56
CA ILE A 362 -1.75 -30.47 8.91
C ILE A 362 -1.39 -31.53 9.95
N LYS A 363 -1.98 -32.73 9.88
CA LYS A 363 -1.65 -33.83 10.80
C LYS A 363 -0.16 -34.18 10.79
N SER A 364 0.44 -34.24 9.60
CA SER A 364 1.88 -34.50 9.45
C SER A 364 2.72 -33.39 10.08
N ALA A 365 2.35 -32.12 9.89
CA ALA A 365 3.04 -30.98 10.46
C ALA A 365 2.89 -30.92 11.99
N GLU A 366 1.70 -31.19 12.52
CA GLU A 366 1.42 -31.30 13.95
C GLU A 366 2.31 -32.36 14.61
N ALA A 367 2.46 -33.54 13.99
CA ALA A 367 3.29 -34.62 14.51
C ALA A 367 4.77 -34.21 14.61
N VAL A 368 5.31 -33.53 13.59
CA VAL A 368 6.69 -33.00 13.62
C VAL A 368 6.87 -31.94 14.70
N ILE A 369 5.93 -30.99 14.81
CA ILE A 369 5.99 -29.90 15.79
C ILE A 369 5.85 -30.44 17.23
N GLU A 370 4.95 -31.40 17.45
CA GLU A 370 4.77 -32.03 18.76
C GLU A 370 6.02 -32.82 19.17
N ALA A 371 6.62 -33.56 18.24
CA ALA A 371 7.84 -34.34 18.51
C ALA A 371 9.05 -33.45 18.79
N SER A 372 9.26 -32.38 18.00
CA SER A 372 10.33 -31.42 18.24
C SER A 372 10.18 -30.75 19.61
N ARG A 373 8.96 -30.39 19.99
CA ARG A 373 8.66 -29.80 21.30
C ARG A 373 8.95 -30.76 22.45
N LYS A 374 8.54 -32.03 22.34
CA LYS A 374 8.84 -33.08 23.34
C LYS A 374 10.35 -33.31 23.51
N SER A 375 11.12 -33.17 22.43
CA SER A 375 12.60 -33.25 22.48
C SER A 375 13.29 -31.96 22.91
N ASN A 376 12.54 -30.88 23.18
CA ASN A 376 13.06 -29.55 23.49
C ASN A 376 14.09 -29.02 22.46
N THR A 377 13.87 -29.28 21.17
CA THR A 377 14.68 -28.77 20.06
C THR A 377 13.82 -28.00 19.05
N SER A 378 14.44 -27.23 18.15
CA SER A 378 13.71 -26.59 17.04
C SER A 378 13.24 -27.65 16.03
N CYS A 379 12.14 -27.40 15.30
CA CYS A 379 11.67 -28.29 14.24
C CYS A 379 12.78 -28.63 13.24
N VAL A 380 13.55 -27.63 12.80
CA VAL A 380 14.67 -27.85 11.87
C VAL A 380 15.73 -28.74 12.50
N THR A 381 16.17 -28.47 13.73
CA THR A 381 17.17 -29.29 14.44
C THR A 381 16.67 -30.72 14.65
N PHE A 382 15.42 -30.87 15.05
CA PHE A 382 14.78 -32.17 15.27
C PHE A 382 14.79 -33.00 13.97
N THR A 383 14.36 -32.41 12.85
CA THR A 383 14.23 -33.10 11.57
C THR A 383 15.57 -33.28 10.83
N ASN A 384 16.63 -32.63 11.28
CA ASN A 384 17.98 -32.94 10.82
C ASN A 384 18.54 -34.20 11.49
N ASN A 385 18.04 -34.53 12.68
CA ASN A 385 18.48 -35.68 13.47
C ASN A 385 17.53 -36.87 13.38
N ASN A 386 16.32 -36.68 12.85
CA ASN A 386 15.27 -37.70 12.73
C ASN A 386 14.66 -37.65 11.34
N ASP A 387 14.29 -38.80 10.77
CA ASP A 387 13.63 -38.84 9.47
C ASP A 387 12.20 -38.29 9.57
N VAL A 388 11.88 -37.30 8.74
CA VAL A 388 10.56 -36.67 8.69
C VAL A 388 9.48 -37.68 8.30
N LYS A 389 9.84 -38.71 7.52
CA LYS A 389 8.90 -39.74 7.03
C LYS A 389 8.15 -40.45 8.14
N ASP A 390 8.75 -40.60 9.31
CA ASP A 390 8.15 -41.28 10.47
C ASP A 390 6.94 -40.52 11.03
N PHE A 391 6.84 -39.22 10.73
CA PHE A 391 5.79 -38.32 11.20
C PHE A 391 4.75 -37.99 10.12
N LEU A 392 4.91 -38.51 8.90
CA LEU A 392 3.98 -38.26 7.79
C LEU A 392 2.81 -39.24 7.81
N THR A 393 1.63 -38.76 7.43
CA THR A 393 0.53 -39.67 7.06
C THR A 393 0.89 -40.46 5.80
N PRO A 394 0.27 -41.64 5.56
CA PRO A 394 0.54 -42.44 4.37
C PRO A 394 0.39 -41.64 3.07
N LYS A 395 -0.66 -40.82 2.98
CA LYS A 395 -0.95 -39.97 1.82
C LYS A 395 0.18 -38.96 1.54
N ILE A 396 0.70 -38.29 2.57
CA ILE A 396 1.78 -37.30 2.40
C ILE A 396 3.12 -37.96 2.12
N ARG A 397 3.35 -39.16 2.66
CA ARG A 397 4.53 -39.96 2.34
C ARG A 397 4.53 -40.39 0.87
N GLU A 398 3.37 -40.84 0.35
CA GLU A 398 3.19 -41.20 -1.06
C GLU A 398 3.29 -39.99 -1.99
N MET A 399 2.84 -38.82 -1.54
CA MET A 399 2.95 -37.55 -2.27
C MET A 399 4.40 -37.15 -2.59
N GLY A 400 5.38 -37.67 -1.85
CA GLY A 400 6.81 -37.46 -2.11
C GLY A 400 7.54 -36.58 -1.09
N VAL A 401 6.93 -36.28 0.06
CA VAL A 401 7.58 -35.49 1.11
C VAL A 401 8.77 -36.25 1.70
N LYS A 402 9.93 -35.57 1.74
CA LYS A 402 11.20 -36.12 2.21
C LYS A 402 11.81 -35.31 3.34
N PHE A 403 11.54 -34.01 3.40
CA PHE A 403 12.19 -33.07 4.30
C PHE A 403 11.16 -32.19 5.00
N TRP A 404 11.54 -31.62 6.14
CA TRP A 404 10.74 -30.62 6.82
C TRP A 404 10.63 -29.37 5.97
N HIS A 405 11.76 -28.92 5.43
CA HIS A 405 11.83 -27.75 4.57
C HIS A 405 12.90 -27.96 3.50
N LEU A 406 12.69 -27.38 2.32
CA LEU A 406 13.56 -27.59 1.15
C LEU A 406 15.02 -27.17 1.38
N SER A 407 15.30 -26.26 2.32
CA SER A 407 16.67 -25.85 2.65
C SER A 407 17.39 -26.74 3.68
N SER A 408 16.71 -27.72 4.27
CA SER A 408 17.21 -28.50 5.42
C SER A 408 18.37 -29.48 5.15
N ASN A 409 18.91 -29.57 3.93
CA ASN A 409 20.07 -30.44 3.62
C ASN A 409 21.15 -29.81 2.73
N ILE A 410 21.16 -28.48 2.56
CA ILE A 410 22.23 -27.76 1.82
C ILE A 410 23.58 -27.79 2.61
N LYS A 411 23.58 -28.26 3.86
CA LYS A 411 24.76 -28.30 4.75
C LYS A 411 25.54 -29.62 4.75
N SER A 412 25.18 -30.57 3.88
CA SER A 412 25.72 -31.94 3.89
C SER A 412 26.83 -32.21 2.86
N GLU A 413 27.61 -31.21 2.45
CA GLU A 413 28.94 -31.44 1.88
C GLU A 413 30.00 -31.01 2.89
N LYS A 414 30.24 -31.89 3.87
CA LYS A 414 31.32 -31.77 4.84
C LYS A 414 32.67 -32.04 4.17
N THR A 415 33.20 -31.08 3.41
CA THR A 415 34.64 -30.80 3.20
C THR A 415 34.81 -29.88 1.98
N ALA A 416 34.92 -28.55 2.19
CA ALA A 416 35.72 -27.67 1.34
C ALA A 416 35.68 -26.23 1.89
N THR A 417 36.85 -25.77 2.35
CA THR A 417 37.33 -24.39 2.23
C THR A 417 36.45 -23.44 1.40
N TYR A 418 35.95 -22.36 2.04
CA TYR A 418 35.67 -20.99 1.56
C TYR A 418 35.38 -20.66 0.07
N GLN A 419 35.07 -21.62 -0.79
CA GLN A 419 34.92 -21.47 -2.24
C GLN A 419 33.61 -22.07 -2.78
N PHE A 420 32.76 -22.68 -1.95
CA PHE A 420 31.46 -23.26 -2.36
C PHE A 420 30.25 -22.50 -1.80
N LYS A 421 30.12 -21.21 -2.17
CA LYS A 421 28.83 -20.49 -2.13
C LYS A 421 28.36 -20.01 -3.51
N LYS A 422 28.97 -20.52 -4.58
CA LYS A 422 28.41 -20.51 -5.93
C LYS A 422 27.73 -21.86 -6.16
N ASN A 423 26.52 -21.83 -6.71
CA ASN A 423 25.73 -22.97 -7.21
C ASN A 423 24.82 -23.71 -6.22
N THR A 424 23.76 -23.05 -5.76
CA THR A 424 22.44 -23.69 -5.87
C THR A 424 21.59 -22.79 -6.74
N SER A 425 21.41 -23.16 -8.01
CA SER A 425 20.53 -22.38 -8.90
C SER A 425 19.14 -22.28 -8.27
N PRO A 426 18.50 -21.09 -8.22
CA PRO A 426 17.10 -20.91 -7.81
C PRO A 426 16.16 -21.97 -8.41
N THR A 427 16.42 -22.37 -9.65
CA THR A 427 15.67 -23.40 -10.39
C THR A 427 15.59 -24.76 -9.66
N ASN A 428 16.60 -25.13 -8.88
CA ASN A 428 16.61 -26.41 -8.16
C ASN A 428 15.60 -26.40 -6.99
N ILE A 429 15.42 -25.27 -6.31
CA ILE A 429 14.49 -25.18 -5.16
C ILE A 429 13.04 -25.31 -5.63
N PHE A 430 12.64 -24.61 -6.70
CA PHE A 430 11.27 -24.66 -7.21
C PHE A 430 10.91 -26.00 -7.84
N ASN A 431 11.86 -26.68 -8.47
CA ASN A 431 11.64 -28.07 -8.92
C ASN A 431 11.39 -29.01 -7.74
N ARG A 432 12.13 -28.86 -6.63
CA ARG A 432 11.90 -29.66 -5.42
C ARG A 432 10.60 -29.31 -4.71
N LEU A 433 10.16 -28.05 -4.79
CA LEU A 433 8.85 -27.60 -4.32
C LEU A 433 7.72 -28.33 -5.07
N ARG A 434 7.79 -28.37 -6.41
CA ARG A 434 6.81 -29.07 -7.26
C ARG A 434 6.85 -30.59 -7.13
N ASN A 435 8.01 -31.15 -6.80
CA ASN A 435 8.16 -32.57 -6.43
C ASN A 435 7.69 -32.88 -4.99
N ASN A 436 7.03 -31.92 -4.32
CA ASN A 436 6.44 -32.08 -2.99
C ASN A 436 7.46 -32.44 -1.90
N GLU A 437 8.74 -32.12 -2.04
CA GLU A 437 9.76 -32.68 -1.15
C GLU A 437 9.76 -32.08 0.27
N GLY A 438 9.20 -30.87 0.45
CA GLY A 438 9.23 -30.11 1.71
C GLY A 438 7.87 -29.97 2.37
N LEU A 439 7.68 -30.54 3.58
CA LEU A 439 6.41 -30.50 4.32
C LEU A 439 5.98 -29.08 4.68
N TYR A 440 6.88 -28.29 5.27
CA TYR A 440 6.64 -26.90 5.67
C TYR A 440 6.29 -26.02 4.47
N ASP A 441 6.95 -26.26 3.33
CA ASP A 441 6.70 -25.52 2.10
C ASP A 441 5.30 -25.83 1.55
N LEU A 442 4.84 -27.08 1.63
CA LEU A 442 3.47 -27.46 1.27
C LEU A 442 2.42 -26.90 2.24
N ILE A 443 2.73 -26.80 3.55
CA ILE A 443 1.87 -26.08 4.50
C ILE A 443 1.76 -24.61 4.08
N ARG A 444 2.86 -23.97 3.67
CA ARG A 444 2.83 -22.59 3.16
C ARG A 444 1.99 -22.46 1.89
N VAL A 445 2.05 -23.43 0.97
CA VAL A 445 1.17 -23.51 -0.21
C VAL A 445 -0.29 -23.67 0.19
N LEU A 446 -0.61 -24.51 1.19
CA LEU A 446 -1.97 -24.68 1.71
C LEU A 446 -2.55 -23.38 2.26
N TYR A 447 -1.77 -22.62 3.04
CA TYR A 447 -2.19 -21.29 3.51
C TYR A 447 -2.46 -20.34 2.33
N GLY A 448 -1.60 -20.35 1.30
CA GLY A 448 -1.81 -19.59 0.07
C GLY A 448 -3.08 -19.99 -0.67
N ALA A 449 -3.37 -21.29 -0.77
CA ALA A 449 -4.58 -21.82 -1.37
C ALA A 449 -5.84 -21.30 -0.64
N ILE A 450 -5.91 -21.45 0.68
CA ILE A 450 -7.08 -20.99 1.46
C ILE A 450 -7.23 -19.46 1.39
N GLN A 451 -6.13 -18.70 1.34
CA GLN A 451 -6.15 -17.26 1.11
C GLN A 451 -6.73 -16.88 -0.27
N ILE A 452 -6.36 -17.61 -1.34
CA ILE A 452 -6.93 -17.41 -2.68
C ILE A 452 -8.43 -17.71 -2.66
N SER A 453 -8.85 -18.85 -2.08
CA SER A 453 -10.25 -19.26 -2.03
C SER A 453 -11.12 -18.27 -1.26
N LEU A 454 -10.70 -17.90 -0.04
CA LEU A 454 -11.42 -16.92 0.78
C LEU A 454 -11.40 -15.54 0.12
N GLY A 455 -10.26 -15.16 -0.47
CA GLY A 455 -10.08 -13.87 -1.10
C GLY A 455 -10.95 -13.67 -2.35
N ALA A 456 -11.09 -14.72 -3.17
CA ALA A 456 -11.88 -14.72 -4.40
C ALA A 456 -13.39 -14.76 -4.14
N LEU A 457 -13.84 -15.47 -3.09
CA LEU A 457 -15.26 -15.71 -2.84
C LEU A 457 -15.88 -14.80 -1.77
N MET A 458 -15.10 -14.28 -0.81
CA MET A 458 -15.61 -13.36 0.22
C MET A 458 -15.33 -11.89 -0.09
N ALA A 459 -14.47 -11.62 -1.09
CA ALA A 459 -14.16 -10.29 -1.56
C ALA A 459 -13.75 -9.29 -0.47
N ARG A 460 -13.13 -9.73 0.62
CA ARG A 460 -12.67 -8.85 1.72
C ARG A 460 -11.40 -8.08 1.35
N ARG A 461 -11.14 -6.97 2.05
CA ARG A 461 -9.86 -6.28 1.95
C ARG A 461 -8.78 -7.14 2.61
N GLN A 462 -7.55 -7.04 2.11
CA GLN A 462 -6.41 -7.78 2.68
C GLN A 462 -6.25 -7.55 4.18
N GLY A 463 -6.43 -6.30 4.59
CA GLY A 463 -6.40 -5.95 6.00
C GLY A 463 -7.46 -6.65 6.85
N GLU A 464 -8.68 -6.77 6.33
CA GLU A 464 -9.79 -7.44 7.03
C GLU A 464 -9.50 -8.94 7.17
N LEU A 465 -8.90 -9.56 6.15
CA LEU A 465 -8.49 -10.96 6.20
C LEU A 465 -7.31 -11.23 7.15
N ILE A 466 -6.35 -10.30 7.21
CA ILE A 466 -5.24 -10.36 8.18
C ILE A 466 -5.75 -10.27 9.62
N ASP A 467 -6.80 -9.49 9.86
CA ASP A 467 -7.35 -9.26 11.21
C ASP A 467 -8.28 -10.38 11.69
N LEU A 468 -8.58 -11.40 10.87
CA LEU A 468 -9.40 -12.55 11.27
C LEU A 468 -8.70 -13.31 12.40
N ILE A 469 -9.39 -13.49 13.52
CA ILE A 469 -8.89 -14.20 14.70
C ILE A 469 -9.42 -15.63 14.67
N SER A 470 -8.52 -16.61 14.79
CA SER A 470 -8.87 -18.03 14.82
C SER A 470 -9.84 -18.35 15.96
N GLY A 471 -10.95 -19.01 15.64
CA GLY A 471 -12.06 -19.35 16.54
C GLY A 471 -13.12 -18.26 16.69
N GLU A 472 -13.01 -17.16 15.94
CA GLU A 472 -13.98 -16.04 15.91
C GLU A 472 -14.35 -15.64 14.48
N VAL A 473 -13.94 -16.44 13.49
CA VAL A 473 -14.09 -16.14 12.07
C VAL A 473 -15.51 -16.41 11.56
N LEU A 474 -16.18 -17.40 12.15
CA LEU A 474 -17.52 -17.83 11.79
C LEU A 474 -18.52 -17.45 12.89
N ASP A 475 -19.76 -17.21 12.50
CA ASP A 475 -20.88 -17.13 13.44
C ASP A 475 -21.21 -18.52 14.04
N VAL A 476 -22.12 -18.54 15.01
CA VAL A 476 -22.48 -19.77 15.74
C VAL A 476 -23.05 -20.83 14.80
N GLU A 477 -23.85 -20.38 13.83
CA GLU A 477 -24.51 -21.20 12.82
C GLU A 477 -23.57 -21.61 11.66
N LYS A 478 -22.34 -21.08 11.62
CA LYS A 478 -21.36 -21.25 10.53
C LYS A 478 -21.92 -20.91 9.15
N SER A 479 -22.81 -19.93 9.11
CA SER A 479 -23.45 -19.42 7.91
C SER A 479 -22.85 -18.10 7.43
N ASN A 480 -22.14 -17.39 8.31
CA ASN A 480 -21.53 -16.09 8.01
C ASN A 480 -20.06 -16.00 8.44
N LEU A 481 -19.26 -15.32 7.62
CA LEU A 481 -17.95 -14.79 7.98
C LEU A 481 -18.10 -13.51 8.80
N VAL A 482 -17.50 -13.48 9.98
CA VAL A 482 -17.50 -12.34 10.91
C VAL A 482 -16.16 -11.60 10.81
N PHE A 483 -16.20 -10.28 10.61
CA PHE A 483 -15.00 -9.45 10.47
C PHE A 483 -15.21 -8.01 10.96
N PHE A 484 -14.12 -7.29 11.20
CA PHE A 484 -14.13 -5.86 11.49
C PHE A 484 -13.89 -5.05 10.22
N ASN A 485 -14.84 -4.21 9.82
CA ASN A 485 -14.72 -3.40 8.62
C ASN A 485 -13.72 -2.26 8.85
N ARG A 486 -12.67 -2.20 8.02
CA ARG A 486 -11.58 -1.22 8.17
C ARG A 486 -11.92 0.19 7.69
N LYS A 487 -13.06 0.39 7.01
CA LYS A 487 -13.49 1.70 6.48
C LYS A 487 -14.73 2.28 7.16
N SER A 488 -15.27 1.63 8.19
CA SER A 488 -16.46 2.09 8.90
C SER A 488 -16.23 2.12 10.41
N GLY A 489 -16.78 3.15 11.05
CA GLY A 489 -16.67 3.42 12.49
C GLY A 489 -16.12 4.81 12.81
N PHE A 490 -16.21 5.22 14.08
CA PHE A 490 -15.74 6.53 14.58
C PHE A 490 -14.31 6.41 15.11
N GLY A 491 -13.39 7.22 14.57
CA GLY A 491 -11.98 7.22 14.98
C GLY A 491 -11.30 5.86 14.74
N ASP A 492 -10.76 5.24 15.79
CA ASP A 492 -10.11 3.92 15.74
C ASP A 492 -11.08 2.75 16.01
N MET A 493 -12.34 3.01 16.36
CA MET A 493 -13.34 1.96 16.62
C MET A 493 -13.94 1.48 15.30
N ARG A 494 -13.74 0.20 14.96
CA ARG A 494 -14.25 -0.42 13.73
C ARG A 494 -15.58 -1.13 13.97
N SER A 495 -16.51 -1.04 13.02
CA SER A 495 -17.76 -1.80 13.10
C SER A 495 -17.52 -3.30 12.85
N LYS A 496 -18.17 -4.15 13.65
CA LYS A 496 -18.17 -5.61 13.48
C LYS A 496 -19.35 -5.98 12.57
N GLU A 497 -19.06 -6.71 11.50
CA GLU A 497 -20.02 -7.08 10.46
C GLU A 497 -19.97 -8.58 10.16
N ALA A 498 -21.06 -9.14 9.64
CA ALA A 498 -21.17 -10.54 9.23
C ALA A 498 -21.65 -10.65 7.77
N ARG A 499 -21.10 -11.58 6.98
CA ARG A 499 -21.49 -11.81 5.58
C ARG A 499 -21.60 -13.30 5.24
N PRO A 500 -22.57 -13.73 4.41
CA PRO A 500 -22.75 -15.13 4.05
C PRO A 500 -21.49 -15.75 3.48
N ILE A 501 -21.13 -16.93 3.97
CA ILE A 501 -19.94 -17.69 3.54
C ILE A 501 -20.33 -19.01 2.86
N PRO A 502 -19.73 -19.36 1.71
CA PRO A 502 -19.97 -20.66 1.09
C PRO A 502 -19.53 -21.84 1.97
N PRO A 503 -20.26 -22.97 2.00
CA PRO A 503 -19.92 -24.13 2.83
C PRO A 503 -18.50 -24.69 2.60
N VAL A 504 -18.01 -24.65 1.36
CA VAL A 504 -16.63 -25.07 1.06
C VAL A 504 -15.60 -24.24 1.84
N LEU A 505 -15.83 -22.94 1.99
CA LEU A 505 -14.92 -22.06 2.73
C LEU A 505 -15.05 -22.25 4.24
N VAL A 506 -16.24 -22.62 4.74
CA VAL A 506 -16.42 -23.01 6.14
C VAL A 506 -15.46 -24.14 6.48
N ASN A 507 -15.44 -25.21 5.66
CA ASN A 507 -14.53 -26.34 5.88
C ASN A 507 -13.06 -25.91 5.90
N LEU A 508 -12.64 -25.04 4.97
CA LEU A 508 -11.25 -24.57 4.91
C LEU A 508 -10.87 -23.68 6.09
N VAL A 509 -11.78 -22.82 6.56
CA VAL A 509 -11.57 -22.00 7.75
C VAL A 509 -11.45 -22.89 8.98
N GLU A 510 -12.39 -23.83 9.16
CA GLU A 510 -12.38 -24.74 10.30
C GLU A 510 -11.13 -25.62 10.34
N MET A 511 -10.61 -26.05 9.18
CA MET A 511 -9.36 -26.78 9.08
C MET A 511 -8.19 -25.99 9.69
N LEU A 512 -8.05 -24.70 9.37
CA LEU A 512 -7.03 -23.85 9.98
C LEU A 512 -7.31 -23.58 11.47
N GLU A 513 -8.56 -23.36 11.86
CA GLU A 513 -8.92 -23.16 13.27
C GLU A 513 -8.63 -24.40 14.13
N GLN A 514 -8.84 -25.61 13.59
CA GLN A 514 -8.46 -26.87 14.22
C GLN A 514 -6.95 -26.95 14.41
N PHE A 515 -6.17 -26.62 13.37
CA PHE A 515 -4.71 -26.61 13.46
C PHE A 515 -4.22 -25.65 14.56
N HIS A 516 -4.75 -24.43 14.61
CA HIS A 516 -4.41 -23.45 15.66
C HIS A 516 -4.76 -23.96 17.05
N ARG A 517 -5.94 -24.57 17.24
CA ARG A 517 -6.33 -25.18 18.52
C ARG A 517 -5.37 -26.30 18.93
N ARG A 518 -4.89 -27.10 17.97
CA ARG A 518 -3.93 -28.15 18.24
C ARG A 518 -2.56 -27.60 18.63
N LEU A 519 -2.08 -26.55 17.97
CA LEU A 519 -0.84 -25.86 18.35
C LEU A 519 -0.89 -25.28 19.78
N VAL A 520 -2.05 -24.76 20.21
CA VAL A 520 -2.27 -24.36 21.61
C VAL A 520 -2.22 -25.57 22.54
N THR A 521 -2.87 -26.67 22.16
CA THR A 521 -2.90 -27.91 22.97
C THR A 521 -1.51 -28.54 23.15
N ILE A 522 -0.66 -28.46 22.12
CA ILE A 522 0.75 -28.93 22.17
C ILE A 522 1.60 -28.00 23.08
N GLY A 523 1.10 -26.82 23.44
CA GLY A 523 1.83 -25.84 24.26
C GLY A 523 2.86 -25.04 23.45
N VAL A 524 2.63 -24.90 22.15
CA VAL A 524 3.43 -24.06 21.25
C VAL A 524 2.97 -22.61 21.39
N SER A 525 1.67 -22.35 21.22
CA SER A 525 1.06 -21.02 21.42
C SER A 525 0.28 -20.93 22.73
N THR A 526 0.23 -19.73 23.32
CA THR A 526 -0.56 -19.41 24.51
C THR A 526 -1.75 -18.48 24.24
N LYS A 527 -1.86 -17.95 23.02
CA LYS A 527 -2.87 -16.96 22.62
C LYS A 527 -3.60 -17.39 21.36
N LYS A 528 -4.82 -16.88 21.18
CA LYS A 528 -5.53 -16.94 19.89
C LYS A 528 -4.70 -16.19 18.85
N ALA A 529 -4.34 -16.88 17.77
CA ALA A 529 -3.59 -16.31 16.65
C ALA A 529 -4.53 -15.81 15.55
N GLN A 530 -4.00 -15.03 14.60
CA GLN A 530 -4.74 -14.70 13.38
C GLN A 530 -4.95 -15.98 12.56
N LEU A 531 -6.07 -16.10 11.85
CA LEU A 531 -6.43 -17.30 11.09
C LEU A 531 -5.31 -17.73 10.13
N PHE A 532 -4.74 -16.75 9.42
CA PHE A 532 -3.69 -16.99 8.42
C PHE A 532 -2.26 -16.94 8.97
N SER A 533 -2.08 -16.95 10.30
CA SER A 533 -0.76 -17.06 10.93
C SER A 533 -0.19 -18.47 10.80
N TYR A 534 0.51 -18.76 9.72
CA TYR A 534 1.21 -20.05 9.56
C TYR A 534 2.28 -20.27 10.65
N PRO A 535 2.63 -21.52 10.96
CA PRO A 535 3.67 -21.83 11.94
C PRO A 535 5.04 -21.33 11.47
N ASP A 536 5.87 -20.85 12.39
CA ASP A 536 7.27 -20.51 12.15
C ASP A 536 8.10 -21.77 11.86
N LEU A 537 9.03 -21.66 10.91
CA LEU A 537 9.86 -22.77 10.44
C LEU A 537 10.61 -23.50 11.56
N ASN A 538 11.11 -22.75 12.56
CA ASN A 538 11.95 -23.31 13.61
C ASN A 538 11.15 -23.70 14.85
N SER A 539 10.23 -22.83 15.27
CA SER A 539 9.55 -22.99 16.56
C SER A 539 8.17 -23.64 16.45
N GLY A 540 7.57 -23.68 15.25
CA GLY A 540 6.17 -24.07 15.07
C GLY A 540 5.16 -23.03 15.57
N ASN A 541 5.63 -21.93 16.18
CA ASN A 541 4.76 -20.87 16.70
C ASN A 541 4.06 -20.13 15.56
N PRO A 542 2.74 -19.88 15.65
CA PRO A 542 2.06 -19.01 14.69
C PRO A 542 2.76 -17.65 14.60
N ILE A 543 3.15 -17.24 13.40
CA ILE A 543 3.84 -15.96 13.19
C ILE A 543 2.87 -14.78 13.33
N MET A 544 3.39 -13.60 13.67
CA MET A 544 2.62 -12.36 13.56
C MET A 544 2.43 -12.00 12.09
N LEU A 545 1.19 -11.81 11.65
CA LEU A 545 0.87 -11.59 10.25
C LEU A 545 0.80 -10.09 9.91
N ASN A 546 1.51 -9.69 8.86
CA ASN A 546 1.33 -8.40 8.19
C ASN A 546 1.22 -8.59 6.67
N SER A 547 1.10 -7.49 5.92
CA SER A 547 0.89 -7.54 4.47
C SER A 547 1.96 -8.33 3.71
N PRO A 548 3.28 -8.12 3.92
CA PRO A 548 4.33 -8.98 3.38
C PRO A 548 4.14 -10.48 3.69
N GLN A 549 3.95 -10.86 4.96
CA GLN A 549 3.82 -12.28 5.32
C GLN A 549 2.56 -12.92 4.75
N TYR A 550 1.45 -12.18 4.67
CA TYR A 550 0.22 -12.63 4.01
C TYR A 550 0.48 -12.94 2.53
N ASN A 551 1.11 -12.00 1.81
CA ASN A 551 1.37 -12.14 0.37
C ASN A 551 2.40 -13.24 0.06
N ALA A 552 3.35 -13.50 0.95
CA ALA A 552 4.37 -14.51 0.74
C ALA A 552 3.81 -15.95 0.65
N SER A 553 2.67 -16.23 1.28
CA SER A 553 1.99 -17.53 1.14
C SER A 553 1.23 -17.65 -0.18
N ILE A 554 0.67 -16.55 -0.68
CA ILE A 554 0.11 -16.51 -2.05
C ILE A 554 1.22 -16.67 -3.08
N ASP A 555 2.39 -16.07 -2.85
CA ASP A 555 3.49 -16.14 -3.81
C ASP A 555 4.03 -17.57 -3.99
N ILE A 556 4.26 -18.29 -2.90
CA ILE A 556 4.69 -19.70 -2.98
C ILE A 556 3.61 -20.60 -3.58
N PHE A 557 2.32 -20.31 -3.35
CA PHE A 557 1.23 -20.98 -4.05
C PHE A 557 1.31 -20.76 -5.56
N CYS A 558 1.55 -19.50 -6.00
CA CYS A 558 1.72 -19.19 -7.42
C CYS A 558 2.96 -19.86 -8.03
N ASP A 559 4.02 -20.02 -7.25
CA ASP A 559 5.23 -20.74 -7.65
C ASP A 559 4.98 -22.25 -7.82
N TYR A 560 4.28 -22.85 -6.86
CA TYR A 560 3.93 -24.28 -6.83
C TYR A 560 3.03 -24.68 -8.00
N PHE A 561 1.95 -23.94 -8.27
CA PHE A 561 0.99 -24.26 -9.34
C PHE A 561 1.36 -23.71 -10.72
N GLU A 562 2.55 -23.15 -10.87
CA GLU A 562 3.01 -22.64 -12.17
C GLU A 562 2.01 -21.69 -12.82
N MET A 563 1.56 -20.69 -12.04
CA MET A 563 0.59 -19.71 -12.54
C MET A 563 1.04 -19.15 -13.90
N PRO A 564 0.12 -18.97 -14.87
CA PRO A 564 0.53 -18.65 -16.23
C PRO A 564 1.43 -17.40 -16.32
N LEU A 565 2.33 -17.43 -17.30
CA LEU A 565 3.17 -16.30 -17.63
C LEU A 565 2.44 -15.36 -18.60
N ASN A 566 2.79 -14.08 -18.57
CA ASN A 566 2.40 -13.15 -19.62
C ASN A 566 3.38 -13.24 -20.82
N GLU A 567 3.10 -12.44 -21.85
CA GLU A 567 3.92 -12.37 -23.08
C GLU A 567 5.39 -11.98 -22.82
N ASN A 568 5.68 -11.31 -21.70
CA ASN A 568 7.03 -10.90 -21.30
C ASN A 568 7.75 -11.96 -20.44
N GLY A 569 7.17 -13.15 -20.25
CA GLY A 569 7.72 -14.19 -19.37
C GLY A 569 7.55 -13.92 -17.87
N GLU A 570 6.70 -12.96 -17.48
CA GLU A 570 6.44 -12.61 -16.08
C GLU A 570 5.24 -13.39 -15.53
N ARG A 571 5.32 -13.88 -14.28
CA ARG A 571 4.27 -14.68 -13.64
C ARG A 571 3.20 -13.83 -12.96
N TYR A 572 1.93 -14.23 -13.08
CA TYR A 572 0.83 -13.62 -12.35
C TYR A 572 0.81 -14.00 -10.86
N TYR A 573 1.60 -13.28 -10.06
CA TYR A 573 1.49 -13.35 -8.59
C TYR A 573 0.25 -12.58 -8.10
N ILE A 574 -0.77 -13.33 -7.68
CA ILE A 574 -2.09 -12.79 -7.36
C ILE A 574 -2.04 -11.93 -6.09
N ARG A 575 -2.79 -10.83 -6.07
CA ARG A 575 -2.96 -9.97 -4.89
C ARG A 575 -4.42 -9.88 -4.46
N GLN A 576 -4.65 -9.73 -3.16
CA GLN A 576 -6.00 -9.73 -2.58
C GLN A 576 -6.93 -8.68 -3.18
N HIS A 577 -6.42 -7.50 -3.52
CA HIS A 577 -7.25 -6.47 -4.16
C HIS A 577 -7.69 -6.88 -5.57
N GLN A 578 -6.94 -7.71 -6.29
CA GLN A 578 -7.34 -8.24 -7.60
C GLN A 578 -8.43 -9.30 -7.45
N LEU A 579 -8.36 -10.15 -6.41
CA LEU A 579 -9.41 -11.11 -6.08
C LEU A 579 -10.74 -10.43 -5.70
N ARG A 580 -10.67 -9.36 -4.90
CA ARG A 580 -11.84 -8.54 -4.57
C ARG A 580 -12.47 -7.90 -5.82
N ARG A 581 -11.66 -7.44 -6.78
CA ARG A 581 -12.15 -6.93 -8.08
C ARG A 581 -12.83 -8.03 -8.88
N PHE A 582 -12.17 -9.19 -8.99
CA PHE A 582 -12.71 -10.36 -9.66
C PHE A 582 -14.11 -10.69 -9.15
N PHE A 583 -14.31 -10.76 -7.83
CA PHE A 583 -15.63 -11.00 -7.26
C PHE A 583 -16.64 -9.92 -7.65
N ALA A 584 -16.29 -8.64 -7.52
CA ALA A 584 -17.20 -7.56 -7.87
C ALA A 584 -17.65 -7.60 -9.33
N MET A 585 -16.72 -7.94 -10.25
CA MET A 585 -17.05 -8.18 -11.65
C MET A 585 -17.97 -9.40 -11.78
N MET A 586 -17.58 -10.56 -11.25
CA MET A 586 -18.39 -11.78 -11.35
C MET A 586 -19.81 -11.61 -10.78
N PHE A 587 -19.97 -10.89 -9.68
CA PHE A 587 -21.27 -10.61 -9.07
C PHE A 587 -22.12 -9.72 -9.97
N PHE A 588 -21.51 -8.69 -10.57
CA PHE A 588 -22.19 -7.78 -11.50
C PHE A 588 -22.58 -8.50 -12.81
N TRP A 589 -21.71 -9.35 -13.36
CA TRP A 589 -21.93 -10.07 -14.62
C TRP A 589 -22.80 -11.32 -14.48
N GLY A 590 -22.84 -11.93 -13.30
CA GLY A 590 -23.58 -13.17 -13.06
C GLY A 590 -25.10 -12.99 -12.95
N GLY A 591 -25.66 -11.83 -13.32
CA GLY A 591 -27.10 -11.56 -13.27
C GLY A 591 -27.72 -11.70 -11.88
N SER A 592 -26.95 -11.43 -10.82
CA SER A 592 -27.43 -11.62 -9.45
C SER A 592 -28.51 -10.57 -9.10
N PHE A 593 -29.72 -11.06 -8.80
CA PHE A 593 -30.95 -10.33 -8.42
C PHE A 593 -30.82 -9.19 -7.37
N GLY A 594 -29.67 -9.03 -6.71
CA GLY A 594 -29.47 -8.05 -5.63
C GLY A 594 -28.96 -6.67 -6.06
N GLY A 595 -28.56 -6.49 -7.32
CA GLY A 595 -28.09 -5.21 -7.85
C GLY A 595 -26.86 -4.63 -7.12
N MET A 596 -26.57 -3.34 -7.37
CA MET A 596 -25.41 -2.62 -6.81
C MET A 596 -25.46 -2.49 -5.28
N ASP A 597 -26.65 -2.44 -4.68
CA ASP A 597 -26.82 -2.32 -3.24
C ASP A 597 -26.44 -3.60 -2.50
N ALA A 598 -26.81 -4.78 -3.01
CA ALA A 598 -26.36 -6.05 -2.44
C ALA A 598 -24.84 -6.19 -2.56
N LEU A 599 -24.24 -5.74 -3.66
CA LEU A 599 -22.78 -5.74 -3.82
C LEU A 599 -22.11 -4.75 -2.84
N ARG A 600 -22.65 -3.54 -2.68
CA ARG A 600 -22.17 -2.55 -1.70
C ARG A 600 -22.22 -3.11 -0.30
N TRP A 601 -23.37 -3.66 0.09
CA TRP A 601 -23.56 -4.30 1.38
C TRP A 601 -22.56 -5.43 1.54
N PHE A 602 -22.49 -6.37 0.59
CA PHE A 602 -21.57 -7.50 0.68
C PHE A 602 -20.14 -7.00 0.88
N LEU A 603 -19.65 -6.09 0.05
CA LEU A 603 -18.30 -5.52 0.11
C LEU A 603 -17.98 -4.69 1.36
N GLY A 604 -18.97 -4.24 2.14
CA GLY A 604 -18.76 -3.33 3.26
C GLY A 604 -18.23 -1.96 2.80
N HIS A 605 -18.76 -1.47 1.68
CA HIS A 605 -18.49 -0.12 1.16
C HIS A 605 -19.49 0.87 1.77
N THR A 606 -18.98 1.95 2.35
CA THR A 606 -19.80 3.10 2.77
C THR A 606 -20.09 4.04 1.61
N ASP A 607 -19.22 4.08 0.60
CA ASP A 607 -19.33 4.96 -0.57
C ASP A 607 -19.64 4.15 -1.84
N ILE A 608 -20.79 4.46 -2.44
CA ILE A 608 -21.34 3.77 -3.62
C ILE A 608 -20.79 4.34 -4.94
N GLU A 609 -20.38 5.62 -4.97
CA GLU A 609 -19.74 6.26 -6.11
C GLU A 609 -18.35 5.63 -6.34
N HIS A 610 -17.62 5.40 -5.25
CA HIS A 610 -16.38 4.63 -5.29
C HIS A 610 -16.56 3.18 -5.76
N LEU A 611 -17.71 2.54 -5.51
CA LEU A 611 -18.01 1.20 -6.02
C LEU A 611 -18.32 1.23 -7.52
N TYR A 612 -19.11 2.21 -7.96
CA TYR A 612 -19.49 2.37 -9.35
C TYR A 612 -18.27 2.61 -10.24
N HIS A 613 -17.45 3.62 -9.92
CA HIS A 613 -16.20 3.88 -10.63
C HIS A 613 -15.26 2.67 -10.60
N TYR A 614 -15.22 1.94 -9.48
CA TYR A 614 -14.39 0.75 -9.34
C TYR A 614 -14.78 -0.41 -10.27
N ILE A 615 -16.08 -0.54 -10.58
CA ILE A 615 -16.61 -1.53 -11.54
C ILE A 615 -16.42 -1.00 -12.96
N THR A 616 -16.89 0.20 -13.27
CA THR A 616 -16.89 0.76 -14.63
C THR A 616 -15.49 1.02 -15.20
N GLU A 617 -14.51 1.41 -14.37
CA GLU A 617 -13.12 1.58 -14.80
C GLU A 617 -12.43 0.25 -15.19
N SER A 618 -12.98 -0.88 -14.77
CA SER A 618 -12.38 -2.21 -14.93
C SER A 618 -12.99 -3.02 -16.08
N THR A 619 -14.02 -2.49 -16.72
CA THR A 619 -14.88 -3.21 -17.65
C THR A 619 -14.74 -2.69 -19.08
N PRO A 620 -14.62 -3.56 -20.09
CA PRO A 620 -14.70 -3.16 -21.50
C PRO A 620 -16.05 -2.50 -21.82
N GLY A 621 -16.02 -1.43 -22.62
CA GLY A 621 -17.22 -0.59 -22.89
C GLY A 621 -18.45 -1.35 -23.39
N TYR A 622 -18.27 -2.35 -24.26
CA TYR A 622 -19.37 -3.17 -24.78
C TYR A 622 -20.09 -3.97 -23.69
N ILE A 623 -19.38 -4.44 -22.66
CA ILE A 623 -19.99 -5.19 -21.55
C ILE A 623 -20.76 -4.24 -20.63
N LEU A 624 -20.28 -3.00 -20.45
CA LEU A 624 -21.03 -1.96 -19.72
C LEU A 624 -22.32 -1.58 -20.47
N GLN A 625 -22.31 -1.58 -21.79
CA GLN A 625 -23.48 -1.28 -22.62
C GLN A 625 -24.55 -2.36 -22.45
N ALA A 626 -24.19 -3.64 -22.58
CA ALA A 626 -25.11 -4.77 -22.37
C ALA A 626 -25.74 -4.78 -20.97
N ALA A 627 -24.97 -4.55 -19.89
CA ALA A 627 -25.53 -4.50 -18.53
C ALA A 627 -26.47 -3.30 -18.31
N LYS A 628 -26.18 -2.15 -18.91
CA LYS A 628 -27.07 -0.98 -18.87
C LYS A 628 -28.36 -1.27 -19.63
N ALA A 629 -28.28 -1.94 -20.77
CA ALA A 629 -29.44 -2.32 -21.57
C ALA A 629 -30.37 -3.26 -20.81
N ASN A 630 -29.82 -4.29 -20.18
CA ASN A 630 -30.56 -5.23 -19.33
C ASN A 630 -31.23 -4.51 -18.13
N PHE A 631 -30.53 -3.57 -17.47
CA PHE A 631 -31.16 -2.75 -16.43
C PHE A 631 -32.32 -1.90 -16.98
N GLY A 632 -32.15 -1.28 -18.15
CA GLY A 632 -33.20 -0.52 -18.81
C GLY A 632 -34.42 -1.37 -19.15
N SER A 633 -34.20 -2.60 -19.62
CA SER A 633 -35.24 -3.59 -19.93
C SER A 633 -36.02 -3.98 -18.68
N GLU A 634 -35.34 -4.33 -17.58
CA GLU A 634 -35.99 -4.68 -16.32
C GLU A 634 -36.78 -3.49 -15.72
N LEU A 635 -36.22 -2.28 -15.78
CA LEU A 635 -36.88 -1.05 -15.32
C LEU A 635 -38.18 -0.80 -16.11
N ILE A 636 -38.15 -0.96 -17.42
CA ILE A 636 -39.31 -0.74 -18.29
C ILE A 636 -40.38 -1.84 -18.14
N ARG A 637 -39.97 -3.09 -17.88
CA ARG A 637 -40.90 -4.21 -17.61
C ARG A 637 -41.63 -4.05 -16.28
N THR A 638 -40.92 -3.57 -15.25
CA THR A 638 -41.45 -3.53 -13.88
C THR A 638 -42.09 -2.18 -13.53
N HIS A 639 -41.51 -1.07 -14.00
CA HIS A 639 -41.89 0.30 -13.65
C HIS A 639 -41.75 1.26 -14.86
N PRO A 640 -42.54 1.10 -15.93
CA PRO A 640 -42.43 1.91 -17.15
C PRO A 640 -42.63 3.42 -16.90
N ASP A 641 -43.38 3.79 -15.86
CA ASP A 641 -43.61 5.19 -15.46
C ASP A 641 -42.35 5.88 -14.92
N GLU A 642 -41.33 5.13 -14.48
CA GLU A 642 -40.05 5.71 -14.01
C GLU A 642 -39.12 6.12 -15.16
N ALA A 643 -39.37 5.64 -16.39
CA ALA A 643 -38.60 5.98 -17.58
C ALA A 643 -39.53 6.27 -18.78
N PRO A 644 -40.42 7.27 -18.69
CA PRO A 644 -41.50 7.48 -19.66
C PRO A 644 -40.99 7.77 -21.07
N LYS A 645 -39.87 8.51 -21.20
CA LYS A 645 -39.28 8.82 -22.51
C LYS A 645 -38.69 7.59 -23.20
N LEU A 646 -38.12 6.65 -22.42
CA LEU A 646 -37.64 5.39 -22.96
C LEU A 646 -38.81 4.49 -23.33
N ALA A 647 -39.85 4.42 -22.49
CA ALA A 647 -41.09 3.73 -22.80
C ALA A 647 -41.74 4.24 -24.10
N ASP A 648 -41.78 5.56 -24.32
CA ASP A 648 -42.34 6.14 -25.54
C ASP A 648 -41.51 5.79 -26.80
N ILE A 649 -40.19 5.63 -26.69
CA ILE A 649 -39.34 5.16 -27.81
C ILE A 649 -39.62 3.69 -28.10
N LEU A 650 -39.68 2.87 -27.05
CA LEU A 650 -39.92 1.43 -27.17
C LEU A 650 -41.33 1.13 -27.68
N GLU A 651 -42.34 1.89 -27.27
CA GLU A 651 -43.72 1.79 -27.76
C GLU A 651 -43.82 2.14 -29.25
N ARG A 652 -43.02 3.12 -29.74
CA ARG A 652 -42.95 3.41 -31.18
C ARG A 652 -42.29 2.31 -31.99
N HIS A 653 -41.32 1.60 -31.41
CA HIS A 653 -40.60 0.51 -32.08
C HIS A 653 -41.41 -0.80 -32.08
N PHE A 654 -41.90 -1.22 -30.92
CA PHE A 654 -42.56 -2.50 -30.71
C PHE A 654 -44.10 -2.43 -30.77
N GLY A 655 -44.68 -1.23 -30.84
CA GLY A 655 -46.13 -1.03 -30.97
C GLY A 655 -46.95 -1.36 -29.72
N THR A 656 -46.31 -1.58 -28.58
CA THR A 656 -46.96 -1.89 -27.29
C THR A 656 -46.28 -1.17 -26.13
N ARG A 657 -47.08 -0.82 -25.13
CA ARG A 657 -46.63 -0.26 -23.84
C ARG A 657 -46.63 -1.30 -22.71
N ASP A 658 -47.12 -2.51 -23.00
CA ASP A 658 -46.93 -3.67 -22.16
C ASP A 658 -45.62 -4.35 -22.58
N PHE A 659 -44.54 -4.04 -21.87
CA PHE A 659 -43.21 -4.56 -22.17
C PHE A 659 -42.96 -5.93 -21.54
N SER A 660 -43.85 -6.40 -20.65
CA SER A 660 -43.74 -7.70 -20.00
C SER A 660 -43.96 -8.87 -20.96
N VAL A 661 -44.68 -8.62 -22.07
CA VAL A 661 -44.99 -9.60 -23.12
C VAL A 661 -43.93 -9.68 -24.21
N LEU A 662 -42.91 -8.81 -24.19
CA LEU A 662 -41.81 -8.82 -25.16
C LEU A 662 -40.72 -9.82 -24.77
N ASP A 663 -40.08 -10.41 -25.79
CA ASP A 663 -38.91 -11.27 -25.59
C ASP A 663 -37.79 -10.50 -24.87
N SER A 664 -37.12 -11.16 -23.92
CA SER A 664 -36.05 -10.54 -23.13
C SER A 664 -34.86 -10.13 -23.95
N ASN A 665 -34.48 -10.94 -24.94
CA ASN A 665 -33.29 -10.69 -25.73
C ASN A 665 -33.56 -9.59 -26.75
N GLU A 666 -34.72 -9.60 -27.40
CA GLU A 666 -35.09 -8.58 -28.39
C GLU A 666 -35.20 -7.17 -27.75
N LEU A 667 -35.73 -7.08 -26.52
CA LEU A 667 -35.80 -5.82 -25.80
C LEU A 667 -34.42 -5.33 -25.33
N ASP A 668 -33.57 -6.25 -24.82
CA ASP A 668 -32.21 -5.94 -24.39
C ASP A 668 -31.34 -5.47 -25.56
N GLU A 669 -31.40 -6.17 -26.71
CA GLU A 669 -30.67 -5.84 -27.94
C GLU A 669 -31.02 -4.43 -28.45
N TYR A 670 -32.31 -4.10 -28.50
CA TYR A 670 -32.73 -2.78 -28.99
C TYR A 670 -32.35 -1.63 -28.03
N ILE A 671 -32.42 -1.85 -26.72
CA ILE A 671 -31.95 -0.84 -25.75
C ILE A 671 -30.42 -0.69 -25.84
N GLU A 672 -29.69 -1.79 -26.08
CA GLU A 672 -28.24 -1.75 -26.29
C GLU A 672 -27.87 -0.94 -27.55
N GLU A 673 -28.59 -1.13 -28.65
CA GLU A 673 -28.43 -0.32 -29.87
C GLU A 673 -28.65 1.18 -29.59
N LEU A 674 -29.72 1.53 -28.85
CA LEU A 674 -30.00 2.93 -28.48
C LEU A 674 -28.88 3.55 -27.61
N ILE A 675 -28.22 2.75 -26.78
CA ILE A 675 -27.07 3.18 -25.96
C ILE A 675 -25.83 3.36 -26.84
N ILE A 676 -25.57 2.44 -27.76
CA ILE A 676 -24.43 2.51 -28.71
C ILE A 676 -24.55 3.74 -29.61
N GLU A 677 -25.75 4.05 -30.09
CA GLU A 677 -26.05 5.23 -30.91
C GLU A 677 -25.99 6.55 -30.12
N GLY A 678 -25.88 6.50 -28.79
CA GLY A 678 -25.93 7.68 -27.93
C GLY A 678 -27.32 8.33 -27.84
N CYS A 679 -28.38 7.62 -28.24
CA CYS A 679 -29.76 8.06 -28.12
C CYS A 679 -30.28 7.92 -26.67
N VAL A 680 -29.73 6.96 -25.93
CA VAL A 680 -30.08 6.68 -24.54
C VAL A 680 -28.81 6.58 -23.69
N GLU A 681 -28.79 7.28 -22.56
CA GLU A 681 -27.72 7.18 -21.56
C GLU A 681 -28.33 6.69 -20.23
N ILE A 682 -27.81 5.57 -19.70
CA ILE A 682 -28.23 4.98 -18.43
C ILE A 682 -27.04 5.05 -17.47
N GLU A 683 -27.08 6.00 -16.53
CA GLU A 683 -25.98 6.32 -15.61
C GLU A 683 -26.52 6.67 -14.21
N PRO A 684 -25.81 6.34 -13.12
CA PRO A 684 -26.16 6.79 -11.78
C PRO A 684 -25.85 8.28 -11.59
N ILE A 685 -26.79 8.98 -10.97
CA ILE A 685 -26.62 10.34 -10.45
C ILE A 685 -26.44 10.23 -8.93
N PHE A 686 -25.29 10.69 -8.43
CA PHE A 686 -24.99 10.71 -6.99
C PHE A 686 -25.42 12.03 -6.36
N PHE A 687 -25.95 11.99 -5.14
CA PHE A 687 -26.36 13.16 -4.38
C PHE A 687 -26.19 12.95 -2.88
N GLU A 688 -26.06 14.04 -2.11
CA GLU A 688 -25.89 13.99 -0.66
C GLU A 688 -27.25 13.90 0.06
N VAL A 689 -27.33 13.02 1.06
CA VAL A 689 -28.45 12.87 2.00
C VAL A 689 -27.92 12.90 3.46
N PRO A 690 -28.76 13.16 4.47
CA PRO A 690 -28.30 13.26 5.87
C PRO A 690 -27.52 12.03 6.40
N ASP A 691 -27.78 10.83 5.86
CA ASP A 691 -27.10 9.58 6.21
C ASP A 691 -25.87 9.25 5.33
N GLY A 692 -25.48 10.14 4.40
CA GLY A 692 -24.31 9.98 3.53
C GLY A 692 -24.60 10.25 2.05
N LYS A 693 -23.79 9.68 1.14
CA LYS A 693 -24.04 9.77 -0.31
C LYS A 693 -25.05 8.72 -0.76
N ALA A 694 -26.08 9.14 -1.49
CA ALA A 694 -27.07 8.29 -2.16
C ALA A 694 -26.92 8.38 -3.69
N TYR A 695 -27.64 7.52 -4.41
CA TYR A 695 -27.65 7.54 -5.88
C TYR A 695 -29.03 7.18 -6.43
N ARG A 696 -29.31 7.61 -7.66
CA ARG A 696 -30.43 7.14 -8.47
C ARG A 696 -29.93 6.87 -9.88
N ILE A 697 -30.30 5.74 -10.47
CA ILE A 697 -30.00 5.48 -11.88
C ILE A 697 -30.96 6.33 -12.72
N ALA A 698 -30.40 7.18 -13.58
CA ALA A 698 -31.16 8.03 -14.47
C ALA A 698 -31.08 7.48 -15.89
N VAL A 699 -32.25 7.36 -16.53
CA VAL A 699 -32.37 7.10 -17.96
C VAL A 699 -32.54 8.45 -18.65
N LYS A 700 -31.53 8.89 -19.39
CA LYS A 700 -31.60 10.10 -20.21
C LYS A 700 -31.82 9.70 -21.65
N VAL A 701 -32.84 10.29 -22.26
CA VAL A 701 -33.08 10.20 -23.71
C VAL A 701 -32.57 11.50 -24.33
N LEU A 702 -31.64 11.38 -25.26
CA LEU A 702 -31.01 12.50 -25.97
C LEU A 702 -31.72 12.69 -27.32
N GLU A 703 -32.27 13.87 -27.58
CA GLU A 703 -32.87 14.18 -28.87
C GLU A 703 -31.75 14.36 -29.92
N ARG A 704 -31.87 13.68 -31.07
CA ARG A 704 -30.99 13.94 -32.22
C ARG A 704 -31.18 15.41 -32.64
N THR A 705 -30.20 16.27 -32.37
CA THR A 705 -30.05 17.49 -33.17
C THR A 705 -29.77 17.06 -34.60
N GLN A 706 -30.77 17.20 -35.47
CA GLN A 706 -30.63 17.01 -36.91
C GLN A 706 -29.49 17.91 -37.40
N GLY A 707 -28.31 17.32 -37.62
CA GLY A 707 -27.27 17.94 -38.43
C GLY A 707 -27.81 18.10 -39.84
N HIS A 708 -27.91 19.34 -40.30
CA HIS A 708 -28.05 19.68 -41.71
C HIS A 708 -26.96 18.98 -42.51
N PHE A 709 -27.31 17.89 -43.18
CA PHE A 709 -26.70 17.53 -44.46
C PHE A 709 -27.63 18.08 -45.53
N SER A 710 -27.40 19.32 -45.93
CA SER A 710 -27.80 19.80 -47.25
C SER A 710 -26.73 19.36 -48.25
N GLU A 711 -27.20 18.77 -49.35
CA GLU A 711 -26.47 18.27 -50.52
C GLU A 711 -25.32 19.16 -51.03
#